data_AF-A0A8U0TID0-F1
#
_entry.id   AF-A0A8U0TID0-F1
#
_cell.length_a   1.000
_cell.length_b   1.000
_cell.length_c   1.000
_cell.angle_alpha   90.00
_cell.angle_beta   90.00
_cell.angle_gamma   90.00
#
_symmetry.space_group_name_H-M   'P 1'
#
loop_
_entity.id
_entity.type
_entity.pdbx_description
1 polymer ?
#
loop_
_entity_poly.entity_id
_entity_poly.type
_entity_poly.pdbx_seq_one_letter_code
_entity_poly.pdbx_strand_id
1 'polypeptide(L)'
;MPNFCAAPNCTRKSTQSDLAFFRFPRDPERCRLWVENCRRADLEAKTSDQLNKHYRLCAKHFDPAMVCKTSPYRTVLKDTAIPTIFDLTSHLKNPHSRHRKRIKELTEEDIRRIKERRLASSIEQLHSKKDIEATEGQDAAEEEIKLSAEEKNFRDYLRSLFEIVVMLGKQNIPLETNVPEGVERDPSNFQALLEYRINAGDEALRRRFEATAVNVEYLSASQQSQLLEVCEGTVREEVLMEVRESRFFSLVTGDLVEFARERHLPLFLRFVDQSNALREEFLDFLPFEGDEASLVEKLETQVTDGWGLRMEDCRGQAHVATGTFATKMKAVAVGLMGKYPMAMHTPCSTCALNIHLANSLPFPSVQVVMATLRKIDVFFKQSPSLQAELEKAISVYHQENYEKAAELKEACSSNWTEQHNVFELTVDLLESLLLCMDCIRDNENVKFPDAVTGDAYSIAETLADFEFIVTLVILKNALSFTRAFGKNLQGEALDVFFAANSLTAVLHSLNEVFDNIEVYHEFWFEEAVNLAGTMEIPVKVPRLFLRRHRSADAGEIPPETYFKEYVTVPVIRGVIDEVDDIFSQSNLKALKCLSLVPAIMGQMKFNTSEENHADVYCKDLPNPDTLPAELHCWKIKWKHRSKEVRLPSTIHETLQLSDVKFFPNVNCFLKVLTTLPVLMLEDSNSSETSRKRLQTYLSDTPIKQRCKSLAVLHINSHVKHDLDVMVDKYCRLYPEEEPEHGVEAEISTVVI
;
A
#
# COMPACT_ATOMS: atom_id res chain seq x y z
N MET A 1 -44.25 -30.88 20.58
CA MET A 1 -43.05 -30.09 20.98
C MET A 1 -42.38 -29.59 19.70
N PRO A 2 -41.85 -28.35 19.63
CA PRO A 2 -41.07 -27.94 18.48
C PRO A 2 -39.83 -28.82 18.36
N ASN A 3 -39.77 -29.62 17.29
CA ASN A 3 -38.68 -30.56 17.08
C ASN A 3 -37.39 -29.88 16.62
N PHE A 4 -37.33 -28.55 16.53
CA PHE A 4 -36.24 -27.80 15.90
C PHE A 4 -35.47 -26.92 16.89
N CYS A 5 -34.17 -26.76 16.64
CA CYS A 5 -33.30 -25.84 17.39
C CYS A 5 -33.83 -24.41 17.32
N ALA A 6 -33.90 -23.70 18.45
CA ALA A 6 -34.44 -22.36 18.58
C ALA A 6 -33.55 -21.27 17.95
N ALA A 7 -32.28 -21.56 17.65
CA ALA A 7 -31.34 -20.63 17.07
C ALA A 7 -31.82 -20.12 15.69
N PRO A 8 -31.60 -18.82 15.38
CA PRO A 8 -31.83 -18.30 14.05
C PRO A 8 -30.97 -19.06 13.03
N ASN A 9 -31.56 -19.44 11.91
CA ASN A 9 -30.93 -20.19 10.81
C ASN A 9 -30.45 -21.62 11.14
N CYS A 10 -30.81 -22.19 12.29
CA CYS A 10 -30.54 -23.60 12.59
C CYS A 10 -31.73 -24.50 12.21
N THR A 11 -31.53 -25.38 11.23
CA THR A 11 -32.56 -26.31 10.71
C THR A 11 -32.57 -27.68 11.40
N ARG A 12 -31.68 -27.89 12.38
CA ARG A 12 -31.51 -29.18 13.04
C ARG A 12 -32.73 -29.58 13.87
N LYS A 13 -33.10 -30.85 13.77
CA LYS A 13 -34.19 -31.46 14.54
C LYS A 13 -33.66 -32.31 15.68
N SER A 14 -34.26 -32.23 16.86
CA SER A 14 -33.85 -33.03 18.03
C SER A 14 -34.07 -34.53 17.86
N THR A 15 -34.88 -34.95 16.88
CA THR A 15 -35.18 -36.35 16.57
C THR A 15 -34.27 -36.95 15.49
N GLN A 16 -33.44 -36.14 14.82
CA GLN A 16 -32.61 -36.54 13.67
C GLN A 16 -31.17 -36.01 13.78
N SER A 17 -30.70 -35.70 14.99
CA SER A 17 -29.38 -35.12 15.23
C SER A 17 -28.54 -36.01 16.14
N ASP A 18 -27.27 -36.14 15.75
CA ASP A 18 -26.15 -36.65 16.54
C ASP A 18 -25.75 -35.76 17.74
N LEU A 19 -26.33 -34.56 17.82
CA LEU A 19 -26.03 -33.57 18.86
C LEU A 19 -27.08 -33.51 19.97
N ALA A 20 -26.61 -33.20 21.18
CA ALA A 20 -27.48 -32.94 22.34
C ALA A 20 -28.31 -31.66 22.16
N PHE A 21 -29.55 -31.68 22.68
CA PHE A 21 -30.48 -30.55 22.67
C PHE A 21 -30.81 -30.12 24.10
N PHE A 22 -30.51 -28.86 24.42
CA PHE A 22 -30.67 -28.28 25.75
C PHE A 22 -31.92 -27.40 25.81
N ARG A 23 -32.66 -27.47 26.92
CA ARG A 23 -33.82 -26.59 27.18
C ARG A 23 -33.33 -25.23 27.66
N PHE A 24 -34.11 -24.18 27.43
CA PHE A 24 -33.84 -22.87 28.03
C PHE A 24 -33.83 -22.97 29.57
N PRO A 25 -32.92 -22.30 30.28
CA PRO A 25 -32.89 -22.30 31.74
C PRO A 25 -34.21 -21.79 32.34
N ARG A 26 -34.58 -22.29 33.53
CA ARG A 26 -35.71 -21.73 34.30
C ARG A 26 -35.32 -20.45 35.04
N ASP A 27 -34.02 -20.32 35.34
CA ASP A 27 -33.44 -19.11 35.90
C ASP A 27 -33.75 -17.90 34.99
N PRO A 28 -34.46 -16.86 35.49
CA PRO A 28 -34.89 -15.73 34.67
C PRO A 28 -33.73 -14.96 34.02
N GLU A 29 -32.62 -14.77 34.74
CA GLU A 29 -31.49 -13.98 34.24
C GLU A 29 -30.73 -14.71 33.14
N ARG A 30 -30.40 -15.99 33.36
CA ARG A 30 -29.73 -16.83 32.37
C ARG A 30 -30.63 -17.12 31.17
N CYS A 31 -31.94 -17.29 31.38
CA CYS A 31 -32.89 -17.44 30.29
C CYS A 31 -32.95 -16.18 29.42
N ARG A 32 -32.91 -14.99 30.04
CA ARG A 32 -32.85 -13.71 29.31
C ARG A 32 -31.60 -13.62 28.44
N LEU A 33 -30.43 -14.01 28.95
CA LEU A 33 -29.17 -14.05 28.18
C LEU A 33 -29.25 -14.99 26.97
N TRP A 34 -29.87 -16.17 27.13
CA TRP A 34 -30.05 -17.11 26.02
C TRP A 34 -30.98 -16.55 24.94
N VAL A 35 -32.04 -15.84 25.32
CA VAL A 35 -32.97 -15.20 24.39
C VAL A 35 -32.31 -14.06 23.63
N GLU A 36 -31.56 -13.22 24.34
CA GLU A 36 -30.82 -12.08 23.76
C GLU A 36 -29.78 -12.56 22.74
N ASN A 37 -29.00 -13.59 23.08
CA ASN A 37 -28.01 -14.15 22.17
C ASN A 37 -28.64 -14.85 20.95
N CYS A 38 -29.85 -15.42 21.10
CA CYS A 38 -30.62 -15.94 19.98
C CYS A 38 -31.11 -14.84 19.02
N ARG A 39 -31.14 -13.56 19.43
CA ARG A 39 -31.61 -12.41 18.63
C ARG A 39 -32.94 -12.64 17.90
N ARG A 40 -33.87 -13.32 18.58
CA ARG A 40 -35.21 -13.64 18.07
C ARG A 40 -36.27 -12.89 18.87
N ALA A 41 -36.89 -11.90 18.23
CA ALA A 41 -37.93 -11.07 18.86
C ALA A 41 -39.13 -11.89 19.38
N ASP A 42 -39.46 -13.03 18.75
CA ASP A 42 -40.57 -13.88 19.19
C ASP A 42 -40.32 -14.62 20.51
N LEU A 43 -39.06 -14.67 20.97
CA LEU A 43 -38.68 -15.29 22.25
C LEU A 43 -38.65 -14.27 23.40
N GLU A 44 -38.48 -12.97 23.11
CA GLU A 44 -38.40 -11.89 24.12
C GLU A 44 -39.69 -11.72 24.91
N ALA A 45 -40.85 -11.97 24.28
CA ALA A 45 -42.16 -11.83 24.93
C ALA A 45 -42.59 -13.03 25.79
N LYS A 46 -41.73 -14.04 25.96
CA LYS A 46 -42.09 -15.33 26.61
C LYS A 46 -41.41 -15.48 27.97
N THR A 47 -42.12 -16.08 28.92
CA THR A 47 -41.57 -16.35 30.26
C THR A 47 -40.56 -17.49 30.23
N SER A 48 -39.64 -17.54 31.21
CA SER A 48 -38.62 -18.60 31.30
C SER A 48 -39.26 -20.01 31.35
N ASP A 49 -40.41 -20.16 32.01
CA ASP A 49 -41.16 -21.43 32.03
C ASP A 49 -41.70 -21.84 30.65
N GLN A 50 -42.22 -20.88 29.88
CA GLN A 50 -42.69 -21.13 28.52
C GLN A 50 -41.53 -21.51 27.59
N LEU A 51 -40.38 -20.85 27.74
CA LEU A 51 -39.16 -21.12 26.97
C LEU A 51 -38.57 -22.49 27.33
N ASN A 52 -38.48 -22.83 28.61
CA ASN A 52 -37.98 -24.13 29.09
C ASN A 52 -38.85 -25.30 28.58
N LYS A 53 -40.17 -25.12 28.53
CA LYS A 53 -41.11 -26.17 28.12
C LYS A 53 -41.14 -26.40 26.61
N HIS A 54 -41.00 -25.35 25.81
CA HIS A 54 -41.27 -25.39 24.38
C HIS A 54 -40.06 -25.15 23.47
N TYR A 55 -38.93 -24.66 23.97
CA TYR A 55 -37.79 -24.30 23.12
C TYR A 55 -36.51 -25.01 23.55
N ARG A 56 -35.68 -25.36 22.56
CA ARG A 56 -34.40 -26.04 22.79
C ARG A 56 -33.32 -25.52 21.84
N LEU A 57 -32.07 -25.51 22.29
CA LEU A 57 -30.89 -25.21 21.46
C LEU A 57 -30.01 -26.45 21.33
N CYS A 58 -29.46 -26.70 20.14
CA CYS A 58 -28.49 -27.79 19.95
C CYS A 58 -27.10 -27.39 20.43
N ALA A 59 -26.27 -28.38 20.78
CA ALA A 59 -24.94 -28.18 21.36
C ALA A 59 -23.98 -27.32 20.50
N LYS A 60 -24.18 -27.21 19.19
CA LYS A 60 -23.36 -26.37 18.29
C LYS A 60 -23.36 -24.87 18.66
N HIS A 61 -24.38 -24.40 19.39
CA HIS A 61 -24.48 -22.99 19.76
C HIS A 61 -23.75 -22.62 21.05
N PHE A 62 -23.09 -23.60 21.68
CA PHE A 62 -22.33 -23.46 22.91
C PHE A 62 -20.86 -23.74 22.64
N ASP A 63 -19.99 -23.08 23.37
CA ASP A 63 -18.57 -23.43 23.40
C ASP A 63 -18.42 -24.89 23.87
N PRO A 64 -17.64 -25.74 23.17
CA PRO A 64 -17.38 -27.11 23.59
C PRO A 64 -16.92 -27.25 25.05
N ALA A 65 -16.18 -26.26 25.59
CA ALA A 65 -15.71 -26.24 26.97
C ALA A 65 -16.84 -26.07 28.00
N MET A 66 -18.04 -25.64 27.58
CA MET A 66 -19.24 -25.50 28.41
C MET A 66 -20.14 -26.74 28.41
N VAL A 67 -19.81 -27.75 27.59
CA VAL A 67 -20.58 -28.98 27.42
C VAL A 67 -19.89 -30.14 28.16
N CYS A 68 -20.48 -30.62 29.24
CA CYS A 68 -19.97 -31.71 30.05
C CYS A 68 -20.58 -33.06 29.63
N LYS A 69 -19.75 -34.00 29.19
CA LYS A 69 -20.14 -35.40 28.97
C LYS A 69 -19.93 -36.18 30.26
N THR A 70 -20.97 -36.28 31.07
CA THR A 70 -20.92 -37.02 32.34
C THR A 70 -21.05 -38.54 32.14
N SER A 71 -21.55 -38.99 30.98
CA SER A 71 -21.48 -40.39 30.55
C SER A 71 -21.63 -40.49 29.02
N PRO A 72 -21.37 -41.67 28.40
CA PRO A 72 -21.57 -41.88 26.96
C PRO A 72 -23.01 -41.59 26.49
N TYR A 73 -23.97 -41.58 27.42
CA TYR A 73 -25.39 -41.38 27.15
C TYR A 73 -25.94 -40.07 27.73
N ARG A 74 -25.13 -39.27 28.45
CA ARG A 74 -25.59 -38.05 29.13
C ARG A 74 -24.64 -36.88 28.89
N THR A 75 -25.15 -35.89 28.17
CA THR A 75 -24.49 -34.60 27.93
C THR A 75 -25.28 -33.51 28.63
N VAL A 76 -24.60 -32.70 29.45
CA VAL A 76 -25.20 -31.62 30.27
C VAL A 76 -24.39 -30.33 30.04
N LEU A 77 -25.00 -29.17 30.24
CA LEU A 77 -24.30 -27.88 30.21
C LEU A 77 -23.80 -27.49 31.61
N LYS A 78 -22.67 -26.78 31.69
CA LYS A 78 -22.26 -26.11 32.94
C LYS A 78 -23.32 -25.10 33.40
N ASP A 79 -23.35 -24.80 34.69
CA ASP A 79 -24.35 -23.87 35.26
C ASP A 79 -24.16 -22.40 34.84
N THR A 80 -22.96 -22.05 34.36
CA THR A 80 -22.65 -20.74 33.75
C THR A 80 -22.75 -20.73 32.22
N ALA A 81 -23.13 -21.84 31.59
CA ALA A 81 -23.12 -21.94 30.13
C ALA A 81 -24.17 -21.03 29.46
N ILE A 82 -23.71 -20.20 28.52
CA ILE A 82 -24.54 -19.35 27.66
C ILE A 82 -24.22 -19.63 26.19
N PRO A 83 -25.22 -19.65 25.29
CA PRO A 83 -24.96 -19.87 23.88
C PRO A 83 -24.39 -18.58 23.28
N THR A 84 -23.24 -18.66 22.62
CA THR A 84 -22.55 -17.50 22.03
C THR A 84 -22.31 -17.66 20.53
N ILE A 85 -22.46 -18.88 20.00
CA ILE A 85 -22.14 -19.22 18.61
C ILE A 85 -23.40 -19.20 17.75
N PHE A 86 -23.65 -18.09 17.05
CA PHE A 86 -24.79 -17.90 16.14
C PHE A 86 -24.36 -17.35 14.79
N ASP A 87 -24.90 -17.92 13.72
CA ASP A 87 -24.75 -17.41 12.35
C ASP A 87 -25.88 -16.42 12.04
N LEU A 88 -25.61 -15.15 12.32
CA LEU A 88 -26.57 -14.04 12.21
C LEU A 88 -26.53 -13.37 10.83
N THR A 89 -25.50 -13.62 10.01
CA THR A 89 -25.27 -12.95 8.71
C THR A 89 -25.66 -13.80 7.50
N SER A 90 -25.99 -15.09 7.68
CA SER A 90 -26.45 -15.97 6.60
C SER A 90 -27.71 -15.50 5.83
N HIS A 91 -28.42 -14.48 6.32
CA HIS A 91 -29.50 -13.83 5.58
C HIS A 91 -29.08 -12.98 4.40
N LEU A 92 -27.83 -12.54 4.39
CA LEU A 92 -27.25 -11.76 3.30
C LEU A 92 -26.81 -12.63 2.12
N LYS A 93 -26.75 -13.97 2.28
CA LYS A 93 -26.25 -14.91 1.27
C LYS A 93 -27.34 -15.69 0.50
N ASN A 94 -28.59 -15.76 0.99
CA ASN A 94 -29.67 -16.48 0.29
C ASN A 94 -31.10 -16.06 0.76
N PRO A 95 -31.87 -15.29 -0.04
CA PRO A 95 -33.13 -14.67 0.40
C PRO A 95 -34.38 -15.59 0.42
N HIS A 96 -34.34 -16.80 -0.16
CA HIS A 96 -35.55 -17.62 -0.40
C HIS A 96 -35.76 -18.87 0.50
N SER A 97 -35.11 -18.97 1.66
CA SER A 97 -35.30 -20.11 2.56
C SER A 97 -36.65 -20.08 3.30
N ARG A 98 -37.53 -21.05 3.01
CA ARG A 98 -38.92 -21.19 3.52
C ARG A 98 -39.05 -21.43 5.04
N HIS A 99 -37.96 -21.58 5.79
CA HIS A 99 -37.99 -21.88 7.24
C HIS A 99 -37.20 -20.88 8.09
N ARG A 100 -37.04 -19.63 7.63
CA ARG A 100 -36.32 -18.60 8.39
C ARG A 100 -37.13 -18.11 9.60
N LYS A 101 -36.50 -18.13 10.76
CA LYS A 101 -36.93 -17.44 11.98
C LYS A 101 -36.42 -15.99 11.92
N ARG A 102 -37.30 -15.00 12.10
CA ARG A 102 -36.98 -13.58 11.93
C ARG A 102 -35.94 -13.13 12.98
N ILE A 103 -34.77 -12.67 12.51
CA ILE A 103 -33.71 -12.07 13.34
C ILE A 103 -34.10 -10.62 13.60
N LYS A 104 -33.90 -10.15 14.83
CA LYS A 104 -34.10 -8.76 15.23
C LYS A 104 -32.96 -7.89 14.69
N GLU A 105 -33.29 -6.82 13.98
CA GLU A 105 -32.34 -5.74 13.64
C GLU A 105 -32.08 -4.90 14.90
N LEU A 106 -30.81 -4.64 15.19
CA LEU A 106 -30.38 -3.98 16.42
C LEU A 106 -30.17 -2.49 16.18
N THR A 107 -30.59 -1.67 17.15
CA THR A 107 -30.27 -0.24 17.17
C THR A 107 -28.82 -0.03 17.65
N GLU A 108 -28.23 1.15 17.39
CA GLU A 108 -26.87 1.48 17.85
C GLU A 108 -26.70 1.33 19.37
N GLU A 109 -27.75 1.61 20.14
CA GLU A 109 -27.76 1.47 21.59
C GLU A 109 -27.81 0.00 22.05
N ASP A 110 -28.52 -0.86 21.31
CA ASP A 110 -28.50 -2.31 21.54
C ASP A 110 -27.11 -2.90 21.26
N ILE A 111 -26.43 -2.42 20.21
CA ILE A 111 -25.06 -2.84 19.87
C ILE A 111 -24.08 -2.43 20.97
N ARG A 112 -24.22 -1.22 21.51
CA ARG A 112 -23.38 -0.72 22.61
C ARG A 112 -23.55 -1.57 23.88
N ARG A 113 -24.79 -1.85 24.28
CA ARG A 113 -25.09 -2.70 25.45
C ARG A 113 -24.58 -4.14 25.28
N ILE A 114 -24.60 -4.69 24.06
CA ILE A 114 -24.06 -6.02 23.78
C ILE A 114 -22.52 -6.03 23.87
N LYS A 115 -21.85 -4.97 23.38
CA LYS A 115 -20.38 -4.82 23.52
C LYS A 115 -19.97 -4.71 24.99
N GLU A 116 -20.65 -3.87 25.76
CA GLU A 116 -20.44 -3.69 27.20
C GLU A 116 -20.65 -5.01 27.97
N ARG A 117 -21.67 -5.81 27.62
CA ARG A 117 -21.93 -7.12 28.27
C ARG A 117 -21.00 -8.24 27.84
N ARG A 118 -20.51 -8.26 26.60
CA ARG A 118 -19.47 -9.23 26.18
C ARG A 118 -18.16 -8.98 26.92
N LEU A 119 -17.87 -7.71 27.20
CA LEU A 119 -16.77 -7.34 28.09
C LEU A 119 -17.05 -7.85 29.51
N ALA A 120 -18.25 -7.63 30.05
CA ALA A 120 -18.65 -8.08 31.37
C ALA A 120 -18.72 -9.62 31.54
N SER A 121 -19.18 -10.39 30.55
CA SER A 121 -19.25 -11.86 30.67
C SER A 121 -17.89 -12.53 30.48
N SER A 122 -16.98 -11.93 29.71
CA SER A 122 -15.58 -12.35 29.63
C SER A 122 -14.86 -12.12 30.96
N ILE A 123 -15.27 -11.07 31.68
CA ILE A 123 -14.85 -10.78 33.05
C ILE A 123 -15.45 -11.81 34.03
N GLU A 124 -16.75 -12.10 33.98
CA GLU A 124 -17.39 -13.09 34.87
C GLU A 124 -16.90 -14.55 34.65
N GLN A 125 -16.53 -14.94 33.43
CA GLN A 125 -15.97 -16.29 33.17
C GLN A 125 -14.57 -16.49 33.75
N LEU A 126 -13.81 -15.42 33.96
CA LEU A 126 -12.55 -15.45 34.69
C LEU A 126 -12.77 -15.61 36.22
N HIS A 127 -13.90 -15.11 36.74
CA HIS A 127 -14.24 -15.22 38.16
C HIS A 127 -14.84 -16.59 38.54
N SER A 128 -15.68 -17.20 37.70
CA SER A 128 -16.30 -18.51 37.99
C SER A 128 -15.32 -19.69 38.12
N LYS A 129 -14.07 -19.57 37.67
CA LYS A 129 -13.03 -20.60 37.87
C LYS A 129 -12.41 -20.56 39.28
N LYS A 130 -12.61 -19.48 40.04
CA LYS A 130 -12.15 -19.35 41.44
C LYS A 130 -13.16 -19.85 42.47
N ASP A 131 -14.44 -20.00 42.12
CA ASP A 131 -15.53 -20.22 43.09
C ASP A 131 -15.84 -21.67 43.51
N ILE A 132 -14.99 -22.67 43.23
CA ILE A 132 -15.19 -24.05 43.73
C ILE A 132 -14.37 -24.36 44.99
N GLU A 133 -13.39 -23.53 45.34
CA GLU A 133 -12.60 -23.70 46.57
C GLU A 133 -12.89 -22.55 47.54
N ALA A 134 -13.77 -22.83 48.52
CA ALA A 134 -13.95 -22.15 49.81
C ALA A 134 -15.39 -21.65 50.05
N THR A 135 -16.24 -22.59 50.45
CA THR A 135 -17.27 -22.31 51.45
C THR A 135 -16.59 -21.92 52.79
N GLU A 136 -16.85 -20.69 53.23
CA GLU A 136 -17.09 -20.20 54.61
C GLU A 136 -16.39 -18.86 54.91
N GLY A 137 -17.19 -17.81 55.16
CA GLY A 137 -16.79 -16.67 56.03
C GLY A 137 -16.70 -15.26 55.42
N GLN A 138 -17.86 -14.59 55.30
CA GLN A 138 -18.21 -13.17 55.53
C GLN A 138 -17.30 -11.96 55.12
N ASP A 139 -17.96 -11.09 54.33
CA ASP A 139 -18.00 -9.62 54.31
C ASP A 139 -16.87 -8.75 53.72
N ALA A 140 -17.11 -8.41 52.43
CA ALA A 140 -17.14 -7.08 51.82
C ALA A 140 -15.84 -6.26 51.60
N ALA A 141 -15.36 -6.24 50.34
CA ALA A 141 -14.96 -5.05 49.59
C ALA A 141 -14.79 -5.37 48.10
N GLU A 142 -15.13 -4.42 47.24
CA GLU A 142 -15.08 -4.44 45.77
C GLU A 142 -13.74 -5.01 45.22
N GLU A 143 -13.78 -6.04 44.37
CA GLU A 143 -12.60 -6.54 43.64
C GLU A 143 -12.75 -6.35 42.12
N GLU A 144 -12.07 -5.32 41.60
CA GLU A 144 -11.54 -5.29 40.24
C GLU A 144 -10.76 -6.59 39.97
N ILE A 145 -10.78 -7.11 38.74
CA ILE A 145 -9.89 -8.21 38.33
C ILE A 145 -8.45 -7.78 38.57
N LYS A 146 -7.87 -8.21 39.68
CA LYS A 146 -6.44 -8.04 39.94
C LYS A 146 -5.70 -9.02 39.03
N LEU A 147 -5.19 -8.51 37.90
CA LEU A 147 -4.07 -9.13 37.19
C LEU A 147 -3.04 -9.58 38.24
N SER A 148 -2.48 -10.77 38.08
CA SER A 148 -1.38 -11.22 38.94
C SER A 148 -0.31 -10.14 38.97
N ALA A 149 0.36 -9.94 40.12
CA ALA A 149 1.47 -9.02 40.20
C ALA A 149 2.55 -9.35 39.16
N GLU A 150 2.73 -10.63 38.84
CA GLU A 150 3.64 -11.13 37.81
C GLU A 150 3.16 -10.76 36.39
N GLU A 151 1.88 -10.96 36.10
CA GLU A 151 1.29 -10.56 34.81
C GLU A 151 1.36 -9.05 34.58
N LYS A 152 1.11 -8.26 35.63
CA LYS A 152 1.23 -6.80 35.57
C LYS A 152 2.69 -6.38 35.35
N ASN A 153 3.63 -6.97 36.08
CA ASN A 153 5.06 -6.71 35.90
C ASN A 153 5.53 -7.07 34.49
N PHE A 154 5.06 -8.19 33.93
CA PHE A 154 5.41 -8.61 32.58
C PHE A 154 4.84 -7.66 31.51
N ARG A 155 3.59 -7.22 31.67
CA ARG A 155 2.98 -6.20 30.78
C ARG A 155 3.73 -4.88 30.82
N ASP A 156 4.12 -4.42 32.01
CA ASP A 156 4.91 -3.19 32.16
C ASP A 156 6.31 -3.34 31.52
N TYR A 157 6.94 -4.52 31.65
CA TYR A 157 8.20 -4.84 30.96
C TYR A 157 8.05 -4.80 29.44
N LEU A 158 7.02 -5.45 28.88
CA LEU A 158 6.73 -5.40 27.44
C LEU A 158 6.46 -3.97 26.97
N ARG A 159 5.74 -3.16 27.75
CA ARG A 159 5.50 -1.74 27.42
C ARG A 159 6.82 -0.99 27.24
N SER A 160 7.75 -1.12 28.17
CA SER A 160 9.08 -0.50 28.07
C SER A 160 9.86 -0.99 26.85
N LEU A 161 9.78 -2.27 26.49
CA LEU A 161 10.41 -2.80 25.28
C LEU A 161 9.79 -2.22 24.01
N PHE A 162 8.46 -2.13 23.93
CA PHE A 162 7.78 -1.53 22.79
C PHE A 162 8.12 -0.04 22.62
N GLU A 163 8.25 0.72 23.71
CA GLU A 163 8.72 2.11 23.64
C GLU A 163 10.09 2.21 22.96
N ILE A 164 11.03 1.33 23.30
CA ILE A 164 12.37 1.30 22.68
C ILE A 164 12.26 0.98 21.18
N VAL A 165 11.54 -0.09 20.82
CA VAL A 165 11.39 -0.52 19.41
C VAL A 165 10.72 0.56 18.56
N VAL A 166 9.63 1.17 19.05
CA VAL A 166 8.91 2.21 18.32
C VAL A 166 9.77 3.45 18.16
N MET A 167 10.53 3.84 19.19
CA MET A 167 11.45 4.97 19.09
C MET A 167 12.53 4.73 18.03
N LEU A 168 13.18 3.56 18.08
CA LEU A 168 14.19 3.15 17.09
C LEU A 168 13.62 3.15 15.67
N GLY A 169 12.42 2.57 15.48
CA GLY A 169 11.73 2.54 14.20
C GLY A 169 11.41 3.94 13.68
N LYS A 170 10.81 4.81 14.51
CA LYS A 170 10.47 6.18 14.09
C LYS A 170 11.68 7.02 13.72
N GLN A 171 12.78 6.87 14.45
CA GLN A 171 14.02 7.63 14.22
C GLN A 171 14.94 7.00 13.16
N ASN A 172 14.53 5.91 12.50
CA ASN A 172 15.35 5.16 11.56
C ASN A 172 16.71 4.72 12.13
N ILE A 173 16.74 4.28 13.38
CA ILE A 173 17.96 3.80 14.02
C ILE A 173 18.01 2.27 13.86
N PRO A 174 19.02 1.70 13.18
CA PRO A 174 19.17 0.26 13.04
C PRO A 174 19.29 -0.43 14.41
N LEU A 175 18.78 -1.65 14.55
CA LEU A 175 18.88 -2.40 15.82
C LEU A 175 20.32 -2.81 16.13
N GLU A 176 21.09 -3.18 15.11
CA GLU A 176 22.50 -3.59 15.22
C GLU A 176 23.44 -2.45 14.84
N THR A 177 24.61 -2.41 15.48
CA THR A 177 25.72 -1.53 15.14
C THR A 177 26.50 -2.07 13.94
N ASN A 178 27.03 -1.17 13.10
CA ASN A 178 27.84 -1.57 11.95
C ASN A 178 29.27 -1.90 12.42
N VAL A 179 29.53 -3.13 12.86
CA VAL A 179 30.88 -3.54 13.28
C VAL A 179 31.61 -4.18 12.10
N PRO A 180 32.80 -3.70 11.68
CA PRO A 180 33.64 -4.39 10.71
C PRO A 180 34.02 -5.79 11.22
N GLU A 181 34.06 -6.78 10.32
CA GLU A 181 34.47 -8.15 10.66
C GLU A 181 35.85 -8.13 11.35
N GLY A 182 35.94 -8.61 12.60
CA GLY A 182 37.20 -8.78 13.35
C GLY A 182 37.47 -7.85 14.53
N VAL A 183 36.52 -6.96 14.90
CA VAL A 183 36.63 -6.09 16.09
C VAL A 183 35.70 -6.61 17.21
N GLU A 184 36.08 -6.42 18.48
CA GLU A 184 35.20 -6.71 19.64
C GLU A 184 33.83 -6.08 19.42
N ARG A 185 32.77 -6.89 19.61
CA ARG A 185 31.40 -6.53 19.23
C ARG A 185 30.86 -5.52 20.24
N ASP A 186 30.84 -4.24 19.87
CA ASP A 186 30.10 -3.21 20.61
C ASP A 186 28.64 -3.65 20.80
N PRO A 187 27.98 -3.28 21.92
CA PRO A 187 26.59 -3.61 22.16
C PRO A 187 25.71 -3.06 21.02
N SER A 188 24.67 -3.81 20.66
CA SER A 188 23.70 -3.38 19.65
C SER A 188 23.02 -2.07 20.08
N ASN A 189 22.52 -1.26 19.14
CA ASN A 189 21.81 -0.02 19.48
C ASN A 189 20.60 -0.30 20.38
N PHE A 190 19.94 -1.43 20.16
CA PHE A 190 18.85 -1.90 21.02
C PHE A 190 19.33 -2.16 22.45
N GLN A 191 20.43 -2.92 22.61
CA GLN A 191 21.01 -3.24 23.91
C GLN A 191 21.48 -1.98 24.64
N ALA A 192 22.14 -1.06 23.94
CA ALA A 192 22.61 0.20 24.52
C ALA A 192 21.45 1.07 25.04
N LEU A 193 20.35 1.17 24.29
CA LEU A 193 19.16 1.92 24.72
C LEU A 193 18.44 1.26 25.89
N LEU A 194 18.41 -0.07 25.90
CA LEU A 194 17.84 -0.85 26.99
C LEU A 194 18.61 -0.61 28.29
N GLU A 195 19.94 -0.66 28.24
CA GLU A 195 20.82 -0.34 29.39
C GLU A 195 20.65 1.11 29.83
N TYR A 196 20.57 2.05 28.88
CA TYR A 196 20.32 3.46 29.17
C TYR A 196 18.98 3.66 29.91
N ARG A 197 17.91 2.99 29.50
CA ARG A 197 16.58 3.05 30.16
C ARG A 197 16.62 2.48 31.58
N ILE A 198 17.30 1.36 31.80
CA ILE A 198 17.50 0.78 33.14
C ILE A 198 18.23 1.77 34.05
N ASN A 199 19.27 2.43 33.54
CA ASN A 199 20.05 3.43 34.27
C ASN A 199 19.28 4.73 34.52
N ALA A 200 18.37 5.10 33.60
CA ALA A 200 17.49 6.26 33.72
C ALA A 200 16.30 6.04 34.70
N GLY A 201 16.13 4.83 35.25
CA GLY A 201 15.12 4.53 36.27
C GLY A 201 13.91 3.73 35.78
N ASP A 202 14.03 3.00 34.67
CA ASP A 202 12.99 2.06 34.23
C ASP A 202 12.96 0.81 35.13
N GLU A 203 12.12 0.85 36.16
CA GLU A 203 11.99 -0.20 37.17
C GLU A 203 11.44 -1.52 36.60
N ALA A 204 10.63 -1.48 35.53
CA ALA A 204 10.09 -2.69 34.92
C ALA A 204 11.18 -3.49 34.21
N LEU A 205 12.04 -2.81 33.43
CA LEU A 205 13.23 -3.41 32.84
C LEU A 205 14.22 -3.88 33.93
N ARG A 206 14.49 -3.04 34.95
CA ARG A 206 15.43 -3.40 36.03
C ARG A 206 15.03 -4.69 36.75
N ARG A 207 13.76 -4.84 37.12
CA ARG A 207 13.27 -6.05 37.81
C ARG A 207 13.47 -7.32 36.98
N ARG A 208 13.20 -7.25 35.67
CA ARG A 208 13.41 -8.41 34.78
C ARG A 208 14.90 -8.71 34.60
N PHE A 209 15.75 -7.67 34.55
CA PHE A 209 17.21 -7.80 34.52
C PHE A 209 17.75 -8.50 35.76
N GLU A 210 17.36 -8.05 36.95
CA GLU A 210 17.79 -8.63 38.23
C GLU A 210 17.28 -10.07 38.45
N ALA A 211 16.11 -10.41 37.87
CA ALA A 211 15.53 -11.75 37.95
C ALA A 211 16.14 -12.76 36.95
N THR A 212 16.89 -12.29 35.95
CA THR A 212 17.46 -13.16 34.91
C THR A 212 18.77 -13.79 35.40
N ALA A 213 18.98 -15.09 35.13
CA ALA A 213 20.20 -15.79 35.53
C ALA A 213 21.46 -15.17 34.89
N VAL A 214 22.56 -15.17 35.64
CA VAL A 214 23.86 -14.64 35.18
C VAL A 214 24.31 -15.41 33.93
N ASN A 215 24.64 -14.68 32.86
CA ASN A 215 25.08 -15.17 31.53
C ASN A 215 23.99 -15.66 30.56
N VAL A 216 22.72 -15.31 30.77
CA VAL A 216 21.65 -15.51 29.76
C VAL A 216 21.50 -14.24 28.91
N GLU A 217 21.33 -14.37 27.60
CA GLU A 217 20.98 -13.24 26.72
C GLU A 217 19.70 -12.57 27.25
N TYR A 218 19.78 -11.26 27.52
CA TYR A 218 18.70 -10.53 28.18
C TYR A 218 17.40 -10.51 27.36
N LEU A 219 17.53 -10.48 26.03
CA LEU A 219 16.44 -10.57 25.08
C LEU A 219 16.91 -11.41 23.89
N SER A 220 16.19 -12.50 23.60
CA SER A 220 16.57 -13.37 22.48
C SER A 220 16.27 -12.71 21.13
N ALA A 221 16.99 -13.10 20.08
CA ALA A 221 16.69 -12.67 18.71
C ALA A 221 15.25 -13.03 18.29
N SER A 222 14.70 -14.13 18.83
CA SER A 222 13.30 -14.52 18.61
C SER A 222 12.34 -13.50 19.24
N GLN A 223 12.57 -13.09 20.49
CA GLN A 223 11.75 -12.10 21.17
C GLN A 223 11.83 -10.74 20.49
N GLN A 224 13.01 -10.34 20.01
CA GLN A 224 13.16 -9.11 19.23
C GLN A 224 12.32 -9.13 17.94
N SER A 225 12.34 -10.25 17.23
CA SER A 225 11.54 -10.44 16.01
C SER A 225 10.04 -10.41 16.30
N GLN A 226 9.61 -11.02 17.41
CA GLN A 226 8.21 -11.00 17.88
C GLN A 226 7.73 -9.58 18.21
N LEU A 227 8.56 -8.77 18.89
CA LEU A 227 8.26 -7.36 19.17
C LEU A 227 8.11 -6.56 17.87
N LEU A 228 9.02 -6.75 16.92
CA LEU A 228 8.98 -6.07 15.62
C LEU A 228 7.71 -6.43 14.83
N GLU A 229 7.35 -7.71 14.77
CA GLU A 229 6.15 -8.17 14.09
C GLU A 229 4.86 -7.58 14.72
N VAL A 230 4.81 -7.52 16.06
CA VAL A 230 3.68 -6.91 16.77
C VAL A 230 3.60 -5.41 16.49
N CYS A 231 4.73 -4.71 16.51
CA CYS A 231 4.81 -3.28 16.18
C CYS A 231 4.31 -3.00 14.76
N GLU A 232 4.90 -3.70 13.79
CA GLU A 232 4.59 -3.62 12.36
C GLU A 232 3.11 -3.91 12.10
N GLY A 233 2.61 -5.04 12.62
CA GLY A 233 1.23 -5.45 12.44
C GLY A 233 0.22 -4.57 13.16
N THR A 234 0.61 -3.81 14.18
CA THR A 234 -0.28 -2.85 14.87
C THR A 234 -0.39 -1.56 14.07
N VAL A 235 0.74 -1.02 13.60
CA VAL A 235 0.75 0.17 12.73
C VAL A 235 0.02 -0.10 11.42
N ARG A 236 0.23 -1.27 10.81
CA ARG A 236 -0.48 -1.68 9.59
C ARG A 236 -1.99 -1.76 9.80
N GLU A 237 -2.43 -2.35 10.90
CA GLU A 237 -3.86 -2.53 11.16
C GLU A 237 -4.59 -1.19 11.36
N GLU A 238 -3.95 -0.19 11.95
CA GLU A 238 -4.50 1.17 12.07
C GLU A 238 -4.84 1.75 10.69
N VAL A 239 -3.91 1.66 9.73
CA VAL A 239 -4.14 2.11 8.35
C VAL A 239 -5.24 1.28 7.68
N LEU A 240 -5.22 -0.06 7.86
CA LEU A 240 -6.23 -0.94 7.27
C LEU A 240 -7.63 -0.72 7.83
N MET A 241 -7.78 -0.31 9.09
CA MET A 241 -9.08 0.06 9.64
C MET A 241 -9.69 1.23 8.86
N GLU A 242 -8.91 2.28 8.60
CA GLU A 242 -9.37 3.43 7.81
C GLU A 242 -9.74 3.03 6.36
N VAL A 243 -8.96 2.15 5.73
CA VAL A 243 -9.26 1.62 4.39
C VAL A 243 -10.59 0.86 4.38
N ARG A 244 -10.85 0.01 5.39
CA ARG A 244 -12.10 -0.75 5.48
C ARG A 244 -13.32 0.15 5.68
N GLU A 245 -13.16 1.26 6.39
CA GLU A 245 -14.21 2.28 6.54
C GLU A 245 -14.47 3.04 5.24
N SER A 246 -13.43 3.29 4.44
CA SER A 246 -13.53 3.89 3.10
C SER A 246 -14.26 3.00 2.09
N ARG A 247 -14.24 1.68 2.31
CA ARG A 247 -14.65 0.61 1.39
C ARG A 247 -13.77 0.50 0.14
N PHE A 248 -13.62 1.57 -0.63
CA PHE A 248 -12.91 1.55 -1.91
C PHE A 248 -11.45 1.96 -1.76
N PHE A 249 -10.59 1.30 -2.53
CA PHE A 249 -9.16 1.60 -2.56
C PHE A 249 -8.57 1.34 -3.94
N SER A 250 -7.35 1.81 -4.16
CA SER A 250 -6.52 1.45 -5.30
C SER A 250 -5.17 0.92 -4.82
N LEU A 251 -4.65 -0.08 -5.52
CA LEU A 251 -3.34 -0.66 -5.24
C LEU A 251 -2.26 0.13 -5.99
N VAL A 252 -1.25 0.62 -5.28
CA VAL A 252 -0.12 1.30 -5.93
C VAL A 252 1.19 0.65 -5.50
N THR A 253 2.13 0.48 -6.43
CA THR A 253 3.44 -0.13 -6.12
C THR A 253 4.60 0.79 -6.46
N GLY A 254 5.69 0.65 -5.72
CA GLY A 254 6.95 1.34 -5.99
C GLY A 254 7.94 0.51 -6.80
N ASP A 255 9.12 1.08 -7.07
CA ASP A 255 10.24 0.34 -7.67
C ASP A 255 10.80 -0.70 -6.69
N LEU A 256 11.47 -1.74 -7.21
CA LEU A 256 11.95 -2.84 -6.39
C LEU A 256 13.01 -2.39 -5.38
N VAL A 257 12.87 -2.88 -4.15
CA VAL A 257 13.77 -2.62 -3.02
C VAL A 257 14.50 -3.90 -2.63
N GLU A 258 15.80 -3.79 -2.35
CA GLU A 258 16.60 -4.90 -1.87
C GLU A 258 16.71 -4.92 -0.34
N PHE A 259 16.38 -6.08 0.24
CA PHE A 259 16.61 -6.45 1.64
C PHE A 259 17.37 -7.78 1.67
N ALA A 260 18.52 -7.86 2.32
CA ALA A 260 19.30 -9.10 2.45
C ALA A 260 19.51 -9.90 1.14
N ARG A 261 19.73 -9.21 0.00
CA ARG A 261 19.86 -9.76 -1.37
C ARG A 261 18.56 -10.27 -2.02
N GLU A 262 17.42 -10.11 -1.36
CA GLU A 262 16.11 -10.42 -1.90
C GLU A 262 15.40 -9.14 -2.37
N ARG A 263 14.78 -9.20 -3.54
CA ARG A 263 14.03 -8.08 -4.09
C ARG A 263 12.60 -8.13 -3.60
N HIS A 264 12.11 -6.99 -3.13
CA HIS A 264 10.78 -6.82 -2.60
C HIS A 264 10.07 -5.67 -3.32
N LEU A 265 8.76 -5.83 -3.48
CA LEU A 265 7.85 -4.87 -4.09
C LEU A 265 7.16 -4.04 -2.99
N PRO A 266 7.44 -2.73 -2.88
CA PRO A 266 6.72 -1.87 -1.94
C PRO A 266 5.26 -1.73 -2.34
N LEU A 267 4.35 -1.94 -1.40
CA LEU A 267 2.91 -1.86 -1.60
C LEU A 267 2.29 -0.67 -0.85
N PHE A 268 1.46 0.08 -1.57
CA PHE A 268 0.72 1.23 -1.07
C PHE A 268 -0.77 1.04 -1.36
N LEU A 269 -1.61 1.59 -0.48
CA LEU A 269 -3.05 1.69 -0.68
C LEU A 269 -3.47 3.15 -0.75
N ARG A 270 -4.23 3.47 -1.79
CA ARG A 270 -4.80 4.79 -2.00
C ARG A 270 -6.31 4.75 -1.75
N PHE A 271 -6.81 5.58 -0.84
CA PHE A 271 -8.20 5.57 -0.38
C PHE A 271 -8.65 6.96 0.09
N VAL A 272 -9.95 7.14 0.32
CA VAL A 272 -10.50 8.40 0.84
C VAL A 272 -10.90 8.20 2.30
N ASP A 273 -10.32 8.97 3.21
CA ASP A 273 -10.58 8.81 4.65
C ASP A 273 -11.95 9.38 5.07
N GLN A 274 -12.26 9.31 6.37
CA GLN A 274 -13.50 9.85 6.93
C GLN A 274 -13.64 11.37 6.78
N SER A 275 -12.53 12.09 6.66
CA SER A 275 -12.49 13.53 6.44
C SER A 275 -12.66 13.92 4.97
N ASN A 276 -12.90 12.94 4.08
CA ASN A 276 -12.91 13.09 2.64
C ASN A 276 -11.56 13.59 2.06
N ALA A 277 -10.47 13.36 2.78
CA ALA A 277 -9.12 13.58 2.27
C ALA A 277 -8.64 12.31 1.56
N LEU A 278 -7.98 12.51 0.43
CA LEU A 278 -7.34 11.43 -0.30
C LEU A 278 -6.01 11.10 0.37
N ARG A 279 -5.82 9.84 0.73
CA ARG A 279 -4.59 9.34 1.35
C ARG A 279 -3.96 8.26 0.49
N GLU A 280 -2.64 8.17 0.55
CA GLU A 280 -1.84 7.08 -0.02
C GLU A 280 -0.84 6.62 1.03
N GLU A 281 -1.04 5.43 1.57
CA GLU A 281 -0.27 4.91 2.70
C GLU A 281 0.53 3.68 2.34
N PHE A 282 1.70 3.53 2.96
CA PHE A 282 2.57 2.38 2.77
C PHE A 282 2.18 1.24 3.72
N LEU A 283 2.03 0.02 3.19
CA LEU A 283 1.53 -1.11 3.96
C LEU A 283 2.58 -2.20 4.16
N ASP A 284 3.33 -2.56 3.11
CA ASP A 284 4.20 -3.73 3.17
C ASP A 284 5.22 -3.84 2.04
N PHE A 285 6.15 -4.79 2.20
CA PHE A 285 7.09 -5.24 1.19
C PHE A 285 6.78 -6.69 0.77
N LEU A 286 6.27 -6.87 -0.45
CA LEU A 286 5.97 -8.20 -0.97
C LEU A 286 7.21 -8.83 -1.63
N PRO A 287 7.61 -10.07 -1.29
CA PRO A 287 8.71 -10.75 -1.95
C PRO A 287 8.48 -10.88 -3.47
N PHE A 288 9.41 -10.37 -4.27
CA PHE A 288 9.30 -10.31 -5.72
C PHE A 288 9.97 -11.52 -6.40
N GLU A 289 9.37 -12.68 -6.23
CA GLU A 289 9.88 -13.96 -6.71
C GLU A 289 8.78 -14.80 -7.38
N GLY A 290 9.17 -15.67 -8.31
CA GLY A 290 8.26 -16.50 -9.10
C GLY A 290 7.97 -15.92 -10.48
N ASP A 291 7.02 -16.51 -11.20
CA ASP A 291 6.52 -15.99 -12.49
C ASP A 291 5.42 -14.93 -12.30
N GLU A 292 4.89 -14.39 -13.38
CA GLU A 292 3.84 -13.38 -13.39
C GLU A 292 2.57 -13.87 -12.68
N ALA A 293 2.18 -15.13 -12.90
CA ALA A 293 0.98 -15.72 -12.32
C ALA A 293 1.10 -15.88 -10.79
N SER A 294 2.27 -16.34 -10.32
CA SER A 294 2.56 -16.44 -8.89
C SER A 294 2.53 -15.08 -8.20
N LEU A 295 3.00 -14.02 -8.85
CA LEU A 295 2.94 -12.67 -8.29
C LEU A 295 1.51 -12.13 -8.19
N VAL A 296 0.65 -12.43 -9.17
CA VAL A 296 -0.77 -12.08 -9.12
C VAL A 296 -1.45 -12.77 -7.93
N GLU A 297 -1.18 -14.07 -7.72
CA GLU A 297 -1.70 -14.82 -6.58
C GLU A 297 -1.17 -14.27 -5.25
N LYS A 298 0.14 -14.00 -5.14
CA LYS A 298 0.74 -13.40 -3.93
C LYS A 298 0.12 -12.04 -3.58
N LEU A 299 -0.09 -11.17 -4.58
CA LEU A 299 -0.74 -9.87 -4.37
C LEU A 299 -2.20 -10.05 -3.92
N GLU A 300 -2.94 -10.95 -4.57
CA GLU A 300 -4.32 -11.25 -4.21
C GLU A 300 -4.41 -11.77 -2.76
N THR A 301 -3.63 -12.79 -2.42
CA THR A 301 -3.56 -13.35 -1.05
C THR A 301 -3.13 -12.32 -0.03
N GLN A 302 -2.17 -11.43 -0.35
CA GLN A 302 -1.76 -10.38 0.56
C GLN A 302 -2.92 -9.40 0.84
N VAL A 303 -3.65 -8.99 -0.19
CA VAL A 303 -4.79 -8.07 -0.04
C VAL A 303 -5.97 -8.75 0.67
N THR A 304 -6.28 -10.00 0.33
CA THR A 304 -7.45 -10.70 0.90
C THR A 304 -7.17 -11.31 2.25
N ASP A 305 -6.20 -12.20 2.34
CA ASP A 305 -5.97 -13.03 3.52
C ASP A 305 -5.04 -12.31 4.50
N GLY A 306 -4.05 -11.58 3.98
CA GLY A 306 -3.12 -10.79 4.79
C GLY A 306 -3.75 -9.52 5.38
N TRP A 307 -4.47 -8.75 4.56
CA TRP A 307 -5.05 -7.46 4.97
C TRP A 307 -6.55 -7.50 5.25
N GLY A 308 -7.25 -8.59 4.93
CA GLY A 308 -8.69 -8.70 5.15
C GLY A 308 -9.51 -7.74 4.28
N LEU A 309 -8.98 -7.33 3.12
CA LEU A 309 -9.68 -6.48 2.15
C LEU A 309 -10.32 -7.33 1.05
N ARG A 310 -11.23 -6.73 0.28
CA ARG A 310 -11.86 -7.39 -0.86
C ARG A 310 -11.31 -6.81 -2.14
N MET A 311 -10.75 -7.65 -3.00
CA MET A 311 -10.29 -7.21 -4.32
C MET A 311 -11.43 -6.68 -5.19
N GLU A 312 -12.69 -7.08 -4.93
CA GLU A 312 -13.87 -6.51 -5.58
C GLU A 312 -14.12 -5.03 -5.21
N ASP A 313 -13.52 -4.50 -4.15
CA ASP A 313 -13.57 -3.07 -3.80
C ASP A 313 -12.34 -2.29 -4.35
N CYS A 314 -11.39 -2.96 -4.99
CA CYS A 314 -10.26 -2.31 -5.66
C CYS A 314 -10.74 -1.59 -6.95
N ARG A 315 -10.48 -0.29 -7.08
CA ARG A 315 -10.99 0.56 -8.18
C ARG A 315 -9.91 1.07 -9.13
N GLY A 316 -8.66 0.80 -8.81
CA GLY A 316 -7.52 1.15 -9.64
C GLY A 316 -6.27 0.42 -9.20
N GLN A 317 -5.34 0.30 -10.13
CA GLN A 317 -3.99 -0.16 -9.86
C GLN A 317 -2.98 0.69 -10.66
N ALA A 318 -1.83 0.98 -10.06
CA ALA A 318 -0.73 1.63 -10.75
C ALA A 318 0.61 1.10 -10.27
N HIS A 319 1.48 0.77 -11.21
CA HIS A 319 2.77 0.15 -10.91
C HIS A 319 3.90 1.01 -11.43
N VAL A 320 4.68 1.58 -10.49
CA VAL A 320 5.94 2.24 -10.85
C VAL A 320 7.00 1.16 -10.96
N ALA A 321 7.45 0.90 -12.19
CA ALA A 321 8.40 -0.16 -12.49
C ALA A 321 9.42 0.31 -13.52
N THR A 322 10.64 -0.22 -13.42
CA THR A 322 11.76 0.15 -14.27
C THR A 322 12.48 -1.10 -14.80
N GLY A 323 13.27 -0.98 -15.86
CA GLY A 323 14.09 -2.10 -16.30
C GLY A 323 13.26 -3.26 -16.86
N THR A 324 13.84 -4.45 -16.80
CA THR A 324 13.19 -5.72 -17.13
C THR A 324 12.00 -6.05 -16.20
N PHE A 325 11.88 -5.36 -15.07
CA PHE A 325 10.78 -5.53 -14.13
C PHE A 325 9.48 -4.87 -14.63
N ALA A 326 9.57 -3.81 -15.45
CA ALA A 326 8.40 -3.13 -16.00
C ALA A 326 7.51 -4.07 -16.83
N THR A 327 8.09 -4.87 -17.72
CA THR A 327 7.35 -5.85 -18.53
C THR A 327 6.62 -6.88 -17.66
N LYS A 328 7.28 -7.34 -16.59
CA LYS A 328 6.72 -8.31 -15.66
C LYS A 328 5.55 -7.72 -14.86
N MET A 329 5.69 -6.49 -14.38
CA MET A 329 4.59 -5.79 -13.71
C MET A 329 3.43 -5.47 -14.63
N LYS A 330 3.70 -5.15 -15.89
CA LYS A 330 2.64 -4.97 -16.89
C LYS A 330 1.81 -6.24 -17.03
N ALA A 331 2.45 -7.41 -17.10
CA ALA A 331 1.75 -8.69 -17.14
C ALA A 331 0.96 -8.98 -15.84
N VAL A 332 1.51 -8.63 -14.67
CA VAL A 332 0.79 -8.72 -13.39
C VAL A 332 -0.45 -7.82 -13.38
N ALA A 333 -0.35 -6.58 -13.88
CA ALA A 333 -1.46 -5.64 -13.95
C ALA A 333 -2.59 -6.17 -14.83
N VAL A 334 -2.24 -6.70 -16.00
CA VAL A 334 -3.18 -7.37 -16.92
C VAL A 334 -3.82 -8.58 -16.25
N GLY A 335 -3.05 -9.40 -15.53
CA GLY A 335 -3.56 -10.56 -14.79
C GLY A 335 -4.56 -10.18 -13.70
N LEU A 336 -4.28 -9.14 -12.92
CA LEU A 336 -5.19 -8.58 -11.92
C LEU A 336 -6.46 -8.02 -12.56
N MET A 337 -6.33 -7.27 -13.66
CA MET A 337 -7.47 -6.71 -14.38
C MET A 337 -8.36 -7.80 -15.00
N GLY A 338 -7.78 -8.91 -15.44
CA GLY A 338 -8.51 -10.07 -15.95
C GLY A 338 -9.40 -10.73 -14.87
N LYS A 339 -8.92 -10.80 -13.62
CA LYS A 339 -9.70 -11.30 -12.47
C LYS A 339 -10.67 -10.25 -11.91
N TYR A 340 -10.24 -9.00 -11.86
CA TYR A 340 -10.95 -7.87 -11.25
C TYR A 340 -11.03 -6.69 -12.24
N PRO A 341 -12.01 -6.68 -13.16
CA PRO A 341 -12.08 -5.66 -14.21
C PRO A 341 -12.20 -4.21 -13.72
N MET A 342 -12.64 -4.01 -12.48
CA MET A 342 -12.74 -2.68 -11.86
C MET A 342 -11.41 -2.18 -11.29
N ALA A 343 -10.41 -3.06 -11.10
CA ALA A 343 -9.05 -2.67 -10.73
C ALA A 343 -8.30 -2.18 -11.98
N MET A 344 -8.71 -1.04 -12.51
CA MET A 344 -8.19 -0.52 -13.78
C MET A 344 -6.72 -0.11 -13.66
N HIS A 345 -5.89 -0.52 -14.63
CA HIS A 345 -4.51 -0.07 -14.71
C HIS A 345 -4.44 1.36 -15.23
N THR A 346 -3.83 2.26 -14.46
CA THR A 346 -3.68 3.68 -14.82
C THR A 346 -2.26 4.18 -14.53
N PRO A 347 -1.81 5.31 -15.11
CA PRO A 347 -0.54 5.91 -14.71
C PRO A 347 -0.58 6.29 -13.23
N CYS A 348 0.59 6.27 -12.58
CA CYS A 348 0.74 6.77 -11.22
C CYS A 348 0.91 8.29 -11.24
N SER A 349 0.12 9.02 -10.46
CA SER A 349 0.20 10.49 -10.38
C SER A 349 1.56 11.03 -9.90
N THR A 350 2.37 10.21 -9.23
CA THR A 350 3.73 10.61 -8.81
C THR A 350 4.82 10.22 -9.79
N CYS A 351 4.49 9.68 -10.96
CA CYS A 351 5.44 9.37 -12.03
C CYS A 351 5.04 10.14 -13.28
N ALA A 352 5.94 10.98 -13.80
CA ALA A 352 5.68 11.69 -15.05
C ALA A 352 5.34 10.70 -16.18
N LEU A 353 4.33 11.02 -16.99
CA LEU A 353 3.84 10.10 -18.01
C LEU A 353 4.96 9.67 -18.97
N ASN A 354 5.82 10.60 -19.39
CA ASN A 354 6.92 10.30 -20.31
C ASN A 354 7.93 9.31 -19.72
N ILE A 355 8.16 9.36 -18.40
CA ILE A 355 9.02 8.41 -17.69
C ILE A 355 8.35 7.05 -17.61
N HIS A 356 7.04 7.03 -17.31
CA HIS A 356 6.27 5.80 -17.29
C HIS A 356 6.26 5.10 -18.66
N LEU A 357 6.00 5.85 -19.73
CA LEU A 357 6.02 5.34 -21.11
C LEU A 357 7.39 4.78 -21.46
N ALA A 358 8.47 5.55 -21.24
CA ALA A 358 9.83 5.10 -21.55
C ALA A 358 10.24 3.85 -20.75
N ASN A 359 9.92 3.78 -19.45
CA ASN A 359 10.23 2.61 -18.63
C ASN A 359 9.48 1.34 -19.09
N SER A 360 8.29 1.50 -19.66
CA SER A 360 7.45 0.38 -20.12
C SER A 360 7.95 -0.24 -21.43
N LEU A 361 8.80 0.48 -22.19
CA LEU A 361 9.38 -0.01 -23.43
C LEU A 361 10.47 -1.08 -23.18
N PRO A 362 10.32 -2.33 -23.66
CA PRO A 362 11.26 -3.42 -23.39
C PRO A 362 12.50 -3.40 -24.30
N PHE A 363 12.99 -2.22 -24.69
CA PHE A 363 14.12 -2.07 -25.60
C PHE A 363 15.41 -1.81 -24.83
N PRO A 364 16.49 -2.59 -25.06
CA PRO A 364 17.74 -2.43 -24.32
C PRO A 364 18.32 -1.01 -24.36
N SER A 365 18.28 -0.35 -25.51
CA SER A 365 18.80 1.02 -25.66
C SER A 365 18.02 2.01 -24.80
N VAL A 366 16.68 1.93 -24.78
CA VAL A 366 15.82 2.76 -23.91
C VAL A 366 16.10 2.46 -22.43
N GLN A 367 16.24 1.18 -22.07
CA GLN A 367 16.54 0.78 -20.68
C GLN A 367 17.91 1.28 -20.21
N VAL A 368 18.90 1.37 -21.10
CA VAL A 368 20.19 2.02 -20.82
C VAL A 368 19.98 3.51 -20.55
N VAL A 369 19.21 4.22 -21.38
CA VAL A 369 18.89 5.64 -21.15
C VAL A 369 18.25 5.84 -19.77
N MET A 370 17.20 5.08 -19.45
CA MET A 370 16.49 5.20 -18.17
C MET A 370 17.37 4.80 -16.97
N ALA A 371 18.24 3.81 -17.11
CA ALA A 371 19.19 3.43 -16.07
C ALA A 371 20.25 4.52 -15.84
N THR A 372 20.78 5.12 -16.90
CA THR A 372 21.76 6.20 -16.81
C THR A 372 21.17 7.45 -16.18
N LEU A 373 19.94 7.84 -16.53
CA LEU A 373 19.25 8.97 -15.88
C LEU A 373 19.11 8.77 -14.37
N ARG A 374 18.76 7.56 -13.92
CA ARG A 374 18.70 7.22 -12.49
C ARG A 374 20.08 7.22 -11.84
N LYS A 375 21.12 6.73 -12.53
CA LYS A 375 22.49 6.80 -12.02
C LYS A 375 22.94 8.24 -11.83
N ILE A 376 22.64 9.11 -12.80
CA ILE A 376 22.92 10.55 -12.73
C ILE A 376 22.19 11.19 -11.53
N ASP A 377 20.90 10.87 -11.37
CA ASP A 377 20.10 11.36 -10.24
C ASP A 377 20.72 11.01 -8.89
N VAL A 378 21.01 9.72 -8.69
CA VAL A 378 21.62 9.21 -7.46
C VAL A 378 23.01 9.82 -7.27
N PHE A 379 23.82 9.90 -8.32
CA PHE A 379 25.18 10.44 -8.28
C PHE A 379 25.20 11.87 -7.76
N PHE A 380 24.38 12.78 -8.30
CA PHE A 380 24.35 14.16 -7.84
C PHE A 380 23.71 14.35 -6.46
N LYS A 381 22.78 13.47 -6.05
CA LYS A 381 22.18 13.48 -4.70
C LYS A 381 23.15 13.05 -3.59
N GLN A 382 24.25 12.36 -3.92
CA GLN A 382 25.23 11.91 -2.92
C GLN A 382 25.95 13.07 -2.21
N SER A 383 26.20 14.19 -2.90
CA SER A 383 26.96 15.31 -2.33
C SER A 383 26.64 16.64 -3.00
N PRO A 384 26.40 17.72 -2.22
CA PRO A 384 26.27 19.08 -2.75
C PRO A 384 27.48 19.53 -3.58
N SER A 385 28.66 18.98 -3.32
CA SER A 385 29.87 19.31 -4.07
C SER A 385 29.81 18.82 -5.52
N LEU A 386 29.08 17.74 -5.81
CA LEU A 386 28.90 17.22 -7.17
C LEU A 386 27.94 18.11 -7.95
N GLN A 387 26.85 18.55 -7.31
CA GLN A 387 25.92 19.51 -7.89
C GLN A 387 26.62 20.82 -8.27
N ALA A 388 27.51 21.32 -7.41
CA ALA A 388 28.29 22.53 -7.69
C ALA A 388 29.21 22.38 -8.91
N GLU A 389 29.80 21.20 -9.14
CA GLU A 389 30.59 20.96 -10.36
C GLU A 389 29.70 20.92 -11.62
N LEU A 390 28.49 20.38 -11.53
CA LEU A 390 27.53 20.43 -12.64
C LEU A 390 27.16 21.87 -12.99
N GLU A 391 26.83 22.70 -12.01
CA GLU A 391 26.52 24.12 -12.23
C GLU A 391 27.70 24.89 -12.84
N LYS A 392 28.92 24.56 -12.42
CA LYS A 392 30.14 25.11 -13.00
C LYS A 392 30.29 24.67 -14.46
N ALA A 393 30.11 23.38 -14.78
CA ALA A 393 30.19 22.87 -16.14
C ALA A 393 29.14 23.53 -17.06
N ILE A 394 27.91 23.68 -16.60
CA ILE A 394 26.84 24.42 -17.31
C ILE A 394 27.28 25.87 -17.58
N SER A 395 27.89 26.53 -16.60
CA SER A 395 28.39 27.91 -16.76
C SER A 395 29.51 28.00 -17.80
N VAL A 396 30.40 27.02 -17.82
CA VAL A 396 31.54 26.97 -18.74
C VAL A 396 31.07 26.71 -20.17
N TYR A 397 30.06 25.88 -20.34
CA TYR A 397 29.54 25.55 -21.67
C TYR A 397 28.66 26.69 -22.23
N HIS A 398 27.78 27.26 -21.42
CA HIS A 398 26.85 28.32 -21.83
C HIS A 398 27.34 29.74 -21.51
N GLN A 399 28.66 30.00 -21.58
CA GLN A 399 29.25 31.32 -21.26
C GLN A 399 28.65 32.47 -22.09
N GLU A 400 28.30 32.20 -23.34
CA GLU A 400 27.72 33.19 -24.26
C GLU A 400 26.21 33.35 -24.12
N ASN A 401 25.53 32.44 -23.40
CA ASN A 401 24.09 32.47 -23.19
C ASN A 401 23.74 32.31 -21.71
N TYR A 402 23.93 33.40 -20.97
CA TYR A 402 23.69 33.43 -19.53
C TYR A 402 22.25 33.07 -19.13
N GLU A 403 21.26 33.46 -19.93
CA GLU A 403 19.85 33.14 -19.67
C GLU A 403 19.60 31.62 -19.74
N LYS A 404 20.11 30.95 -20.78
CA LYS A 404 20.01 29.49 -20.89
C LYS A 404 20.80 28.78 -19.78
N ALA A 405 21.98 29.29 -19.42
CA ALA A 405 22.76 28.76 -18.31
C ALA A 405 21.99 28.84 -16.98
N ALA A 406 21.31 29.96 -16.73
CA ALA A 406 20.49 30.16 -15.53
C ALA A 406 19.27 29.22 -15.52
N GLU A 407 18.56 29.10 -16.64
CA GLU A 407 17.43 28.18 -16.80
C GLU A 407 17.83 26.72 -16.52
N LEU A 408 18.95 26.26 -17.08
CA LEU A 408 19.42 24.89 -16.90
C LEU A 408 19.88 24.61 -15.45
N LYS A 409 20.50 25.58 -14.79
CA LYS A 409 20.84 25.45 -13.35
C LYS A 409 19.60 25.36 -12.48
N GLU A 410 18.61 26.21 -12.74
CA GLU A 410 17.33 26.17 -12.03
C GLU A 410 16.63 24.82 -12.24
N ALA A 411 16.60 24.34 -13.49
CA ALA A 411 16.08 23.01 -13.79
C ALA A 411 16.82 21.92 -13.00
N CYS A 412 18.17 21.92 -13.01
CA CYS A 412 18.98 20.93 -12.29
C CYS A 412 18.85 21.00 -10.76
N SER A 413 18.44 22.15 -10.20
CA SER A 413 18.16 22.30 -8.76
C SER A 413 16.84 21.62 -8.35
N SER A 414 15.94 21.42 -9.30
CA SER A 414 14.72 20.64 -9.12
C SER A 414 14.99 19.16 -9.41
N ASN A 415 14.09 18.26 -8.99
CA ASN A 415 14.18 16.82 -9.27
C ASN A 415 13.89 16.53 -10.77
N TRP A 416 14.71 17.07 -11.67
CA TRP A 416 14.49 17.18 -13.11
C TRP A 416 14.45 15.82 -13.82
N THR A 417 15.14 14.83 -13.25
CA THR A 417 15.15 13.43 -13.68
C THR A 417 13.79 12.76 -13.55
N GLU A 418 12.85 13.35 -12.79
CA GLU A 418 11.48 12.88 -12.61
C GLU A 418 10.43 13.70 -13.39
N GLN A 419 10.85 14.65 -14.23
CA GLN A 419 9.94 15.55 -14.95
C GLN A 419 9.56 15.06 -16.35
N HIS A 420 8.46 15.58 -16.89
CA HIS A 420 7.96 15.24 -18.23
C HIS A 420 8.92 15.62 -19.38
N ASN A 421 9.78 16.62 -19.17
CA ASN A 421 10.76 17.10 -20.14
C ASN A 421 12.18 16.56 -19.90
N VAL A 422 12.33 15.50 -19.10
CA VAL A 422 13.66 14.94 -18.75
C VAL A 422 14.53 14.67 -19.98
N PHE A 423 13.97 14.11 -21.06
CA PHE A 423 14.75 13.78 -22.26
C PHE A 423 15.24 15.02 -23.01
N GLU A 424 14.41 16.07 -23.08
CA GLU A 424 14.80 17.36 -23.66
C GLU A 424 15.90 18.03 -22.82
N LEU A 425 15.72 18.08 -21.50
CA LEU A 425 16.72 18.62 -20.59
C LEU A 425 18.03 17.83 -20.64
N THR A 426 17.97 16.50 -20.78
CA THR A 426 19.18 15.68 -20.87
C THR A 426 19.95 15.97 -22.17
N VAL A 427 19.24 16.18 -23.28
CA VAL A 427 19.88 16.60 -24.54
C VAL A 427 20.55 17.96 -24.37
N ASP A 428 19.86 18.94 -23.78
CA ASP A 428 20.42 20.27 -23.52
C ASP A 428 21.62 20.24 -22.55
N LEU A 429 21.63 19.29 -21.61
CA LEU A 429 22.68 19.14 -20.60
C LEU A 429 23.82 18.22 -21.02
N LEU A 430 23.73 17.51 -22.15
CA LEU A 430 24.60 16.37 -22.45
C LEU A 430 26.10 16.74 -22.44
N GLU A 431 26.45 17.85 -23.09
CA GLU A 431 27.84 18.34 -23.17
C GLU A 431 28.33 18.86 -21.81
N SER A 432 27.46 19.55 -21.07
CA SER A 432 27.76 20.01 -19.70
C SER A 432 27.95 18.83 -18.74
N LEU A 433 27.17 17.76 -18.91
CA LEU A 433 27.28 16.52 -18.13
C LEU A 433 28.60 15.81 -18.43
N LEU A 434 28.98 15.66 -19.70
CA LEU A 434 30.26 15.05 -20.07
C LEU A 434 31.43 15.86 -19.49
N LEU A 435 31.44 17.18 -19.67
CA LEU A 435 32.47 18.05 -19.10
C LEU A 435 32.55 17.91 -17.56
N CYS A 436 31.39 17.86 -16.90
CA CYS A 436 31.32 17.65 -15.45
C CYS A 436 31.94 16.31 -15.04
N MET A 437 31.58 15.21 -15.72
CA MET A 437 32.10 13.88 -15.42
C MET A 437 33.61 13.78 -15.67
N ASP A 438 34.11 14.39 -16.76
CA ASP A 438 35.54 14.46 -17.06
C ASP A 438 36.31 15.24 -15.98
N CYS A 439 35.79 16.40 -15.56
CA CYS A 439 36.40 17.20 -14.49
C CYS A 439 36.44 16.44 -13.15
N ILE A 440 35.37 15.69 -12.82
CA ILE A 440 35.32 14.87 -11.60
C ILE A 440 36.30 13.69 -11.70
N ARG A 441 36.40 13.05 -12.87
CA ARG A 441 37.33 11.94 -13.14
C ARG A 441 38.78 12.38 -13.01
N ASP A 442 39.15 13.49 -13.63
CA ASP A 442 40.52 14.00 -13.66
C ASP A 442 40.97 14.41 -12.25
N ASN A 443 40.01 14.85 -11.41
CA ASN A 443 40.15 15.03 -9.96
C ASN A 443 41.44 15.77 -9.56
N GLU A 444 41.81 16.84 -10.29
CA GLU A 444 43.12 17.50 -10.20
C GLU A 444 43.48 17.94 -8.76
N ASN A 445 42.47 18.24 -7.93
CA ASN A 445 42.63 18.68 -6.54
C ASN A 445 42.38 17.56 -5.50
N VAL A 446 42.22 16.30 -5.93
CA VAL A 446 41.87 15.14 -5.07
C VAL A 446 40.66 15.45 -4.18
N LYS A 447 39.66 16.10 -4.77
CA LYS A 447 38.43 16.53 -4.09
C LYS A 447 37.47 15.36 -3.90
N PHE A 448 37.49 14.39 -4.81
CA PHE A 448 36.54 13.30 -4.87
C PHE A 448 37.19 11.95 -4.52
N PRO A 449 36.50 11.06 -3.78
CA PRO A 449 36.95 9.69 -3.55
C PRO A 449 37.01 8.86 -4.84
N ASP A 450 37.86 7.83 -4.88
CA ASP A 450 38.03 6.95 -6.05
C ASP A 450 36.73 6.27 -6.53
N ALA A 451 35.81 5.96 -5.61
CA ALA A 451 34.51 5.40 -5.97
C ALA A 451 33.68 6.39 -6.83
N VAL A 452 33.71 7.68 -6.48
CA VAL A 452 33.00 8.75 -7.19
C VAL A 452 33.64 9.01 -8.55
N THR A 453 34.97 8.99 -8.64
CA THR A 453 35.66 9.14 -9.93
C THR A 453 35.42 7.96 -10.86
N GLY A 454 35.34 6.74 -10.32
CA GLY A 454 34.94 5.53 -11.06
C GLY A 454 33.50 5.59 -11.57
N ASP A 455 32.56 6.05 -10.75
CA ASP A 455 31.17 6.24 -11.16
C ASP A 455 31.04 7.32 -12.24
N ALA A 456 31.74 8.45 -12.09
CA ALA A 456 31.81 9.52 -13.09
C ALA A 456 32.33 9.01 -14.44
N TYR A 457 33.41 8.20 -14.42
CA TYR A 457 33.92 7.55 -15.63
C TYR A 457 32.88 6.64 -16.29
N SER A 458 32.21 5.79 -15.51
CA SER A 458 31.17 4.90 -16.06
C SER A 458 30.00 5.66 -16.67
N ILE A 459 29.60 6.79 -16.08
CA ILE A 459 28.54 7.65 -16.63
C ILE A 459 29.04 8.31 -17.92
N ALA A 460 30.24 8.89 -17.92
CA ALA A 460 30.84 9.53 -19.09
C ALA A 460 30.92 8.59 -20.30
N GLU A 461 31.40 7.35 -20.12
CA GLU A 461 31.47 6.35 -21.20
C GLU A 461 30.09 6.04 -21.79
N THR A 462 29.03 6.08 -20.98
CA THR A 462 27.67 5.82 -21.46
C THR A 462 27.10 7.04 -22.19
N LEU A 463 27.34 8.25 -21.68
CA LEU A 463 26.95 9.50 -22.33
C LEU A 463 27.68 9.70 -23.67
N ALA A 464 28.92 9.22 -23.77
CA ALA A 464 29.77 9.29 -24.95
C ALA A 464 29.53 8.15 -25.97
N ASP A 465 28.46 7.37 -25.82
CA ASP A 465 28.10 6.34 -26.79
C ASP A 465 26.99 6.80 -27.75
N PHE A 466 27.21 6.60 -29.05
CA PHE A 466 26.27 7.07 -30.07
C PHE A 466 24.89 6.39 -29.98
N GLU A 467 24.79 5.12 -29.54
CA GLU A 467 23.49 4.46 -29.35
C GLU A 467 22.70 5.12 -28.22
N PHE A 468 23.38 5.57 -27.16
CA PHE A 468 22.75 6.36 -26.11
C PHE A 468 22.22 7.70 -26.66
N ILE A 469 23.07 8.45 -27.38
CA ILE A 469 22.71 9.77 -27.91
C ILE A 469 21.52 9.71 -28.85
N VAL A 470 21.56 8.83 -29.86
CA VAL A 470 20.47 8.73 -30.83
C VAL A 470 19.18 8.23 -30.18
N THR A 471 19.26 7.30 -29.23
CA THR A 471 18.08 6.83 -28.49
C THR A 471 17.48 7.94 -27.63
N LEU A 472 18.32 8.74 -26.97
CA LEU A 472 17.88 9.89 -26.18
C LEU A 472 17.17 10.94 -27.05
N VAL A 473 17.73 11.26 -28.22
CA VAL A 473 17.12 12.20 -29.19
C VAL A 473 15.79 11.65 -29.72
N ILE A 474 15.71 10.36 -30.06
CA ILE A 474 14.46 9.72 -30.46
C ILE A 474 13.42 9.82 -29.34
N LEU A 475 13.78 9.50 -28.09
CA LEU A 475 12.87 9.60 -26.95
C LEU A 475 12.40 11.03 -26.70
N LYS A 476 13.30 12.02 -26.76
CA LYS A 476 12.99 13.45 -26.67
C LYS A 476 11.90 13.83 -27.67
N ASN A 477 12.10 13.49 -28.94
CA ASN A 477 11.19 13.88 -30.00
C ASN A 477 9.87 13.07 -29.96
N ALA A 478 9.94 11.76 -29.76
CA ALA A 478 8.77 10.87 -29.65
C ALA A 478 7.84 11.25 -28.48
N LEU A 479 8.40 11.56 -27.31
CA LEU A 479 7.63 11.85 -26.11
C LEU A 479 7.30 13.34 -25.94
N SER A 480 7.71 14.19 -26.90
CA SER A 480 7.30 15.60 -26.93
C SER A 480 5.79 15.75 -27.09
N PHE A 481 5.14 14.86 -27.86
CA PHE A 481 3.70 14.85 -28.12
C PHE A 481 2.87 14.51 -26.87
N THR A 482 3.44 13.77 -25.92
CA THR A 482 2.78 13.39 -24.66
C THR A 482 3.12 14.31 -23.50
N ARG A 483 4.06 15.25 -23.66
CA ARG A 483 4.55 16.14 -22.58
C ARG A 483 3.45 16.99 -21.98
N ALA A 484 2.74 17.77 -22.81
CA ALA A 484 1.68 18.66 -22.34
C ALA A 484 0.48 17.86 -21.79
N PHE A 485 0.14 16.76 -22.46
CA PHE A 485 -0.91 15.85 -22.03
C PHE A 485 -0.60 15.25 -20.65
N GLY A 486 0.60 14.71 -20.44
CA GLY A 486 1.04 14.16 -19.16
C GLY A 486 1.06 15.21 -18.05
N LYS A 487 1.53 16.43 -18.34
CA LYS A 487 1.49 17.54 -17.38
C LYS A 487 0.06 17.88 -16.95
N ASN A 488 -0.89 17.90 -17.88
CA ASN A 488 -2.30 18.16 -17.57
C ASN A 488 -2.95 17.01 -16.78
N LEU A 489 -2.52 15.76 -16.98
CA LEU A 489 -2.97 14.62 -16.16
C LEU A 489 -2.52 14.71 -14.70
N GLN A 490 -1.40 15.38 -14.44
CA GLN A 490 -0.92 15.70 -13.10
C GLN A 490 -1.36 17.10 -12.62
N GLY A 491 -2.30 17.73 -13.33
CA GLY A 491 -2.87 19.03 -12.98
C GLY A 491 -4.07 18.95 -12.04
N GLU A 492 -4.84 20.02 -11.96
CA GLU A 492 -6.11 20.02 -11.22
C GLU A 492 -7.20 19.24 -11.99
N ALA A 493 -8.34 18.97 -11.34
CA ALA A 493 -9.43 18.22 -11.95
C ALA A 493 -9.86 18.74 -13.34
N LEU A 494 -9.81 20.06 -13.55
CA LEU A 494 -10.14 20.68 -14.84
C LEU A 494 -9.12 20.30 -15.93
N ASP A 495 -7.83 20.31 -15.61
CA ASP A 495 -6.75 19.96 -16.54
C ASP A 495 -6.85 18.49 -16.94
N VAL A 496 -7.09 17.61 -15.96
CA VAL A 496 -7.27 16.17 -16.19
C VAL A 496 -8.49 15.90 -17.09
N PHE A 497 -9.60 16.60 -16.86
CA PHE A 497 -10.80 16.48 -17.69
C PHE A 497 -10.53 16.86 -19.16
N PHE A 498 -9.83 17.98 -19.39
CA PHE A 498 -9.48 18.39 -20.75
C PHE A 498 -8.43 17.49 -21.39
N ALA A 499 -7.47 16.97 -20.62
CA ALA A 499 -6.52 15.96 -21.09
C ALA A 499 -7.26 14.70 -21.58
N ALA A 500 -8.20 14.17 -20.77
CA ALA A 500 -8.99 13.00 -21.16
C ALA A 500 -9.80 13.22 -22.46
N ASN A 501 -10.17 14.47 -22.77
CA ASN A 501 -10.84 14.83 -24.02
C ASN A 501 -9.87 15.07 -25.20
N SER A 502 -8.60 15.34 -24.95
CA SER A 502 -7.59 15.58 -25.99
C SER A 502 -6.79 14.34 -26.40
N LEU A 503 -6.94 13.20 -25.71
CA LEU A 503 -6.18 11.98 -26.00
C LEU A 503 -6.23 11.56 -27.47
N THR A 504 -7.40 11.63 -28.11
CA THR A 504 -7.54 11.27 -29.53
C THR A 504 -6.66 12.13 -30.44
N ALA A 505 -6.47 13.41 -30.10
CA ALA A 505 -5.56 14.28 -30.84
C ALA A 505 -4.10 13.88 -30.60
N VAL A 506 -3.72 13.50 -29.37
CA VAL A 506 -2.37 13.00 -29.05
C VAL A 506 -2.05 11.73 -29.83
N LEU A 507 -2.96 10.76 -29.83
CA LEU A 507 -2.82 9.52 -30.60
C LEU A 507 -2.75 9.81 -32.10
N HIS A 508 -3.55 10.75 -32.62
CA HIS A 508 -3.48 11.12 -34.02
C HIS A 508 -2.13 11.70 -34.39
N SER A 509 -1.56 12.60 -33.58
CA SER A 509 -0.22 13.15 -33.80
C SER A 509 0.86 12.07 -33.78
N LEU A 510 0.80 11.12 -32.84
CA LEU A 510 1.77 10.02 -32.78
C LEU A 510 1.66 9.09 -34.00
N ASN A 511 0.45 8.79 -34.45
CA ASN A 511 0.22 7.97 -35.65
C ASN A 511 0.67 8.70 -36.92
N GLU A 512 0.49 10.02 -37.02
CA GLU A 512 0.98 10.81 -38.15
C GLU A 512 2.51 10.74 -38.25
N VAL A 513 3.21 10.87 -37.12
CA VAL A 513 4.66 10.68 -37.05
C VAL A 513 5.06 9.27 -37.49
N PHE A 514 4.30 8.24 -37.07
CA PHE A 514 4.54 6.87 -37.46
C PHE A 514 4.31 6.63 -38.97
N ASP A 515 3.25 7.20 -39.54
CA ASP A 515 2.93 7.09 -40.96
C ASP A 515 3.98 7.78 -41.84
N ASN A 516 4.60 8.84 -41.34
CA ASN A 516 5.65 9.61 -42.01
C ASN A 516 7.05 9.37 -41.42
N ILE A 517 7.29 8.20 -40.83
CA ILE A 517 8.48 7.93 -40.00
C ILE A 517 9.82 8.12 -40.73
N GLU A 518 9.85 7.95 -42.06
CA GLU A 518 11.06 8.16 -42.85
C GLU A 518 11.58 9.60 -42.73
N VAL A 519 10.68 10.58 -42.86
CA VAL A 519 11.01 12.00 -42.79
C VAL A 519 11.38 12.41 -41.37
N TYR A 520 10.58 11.97 -40.38
CA TYR A 520 10.85 12.28 -38.98
C TYR A 520 12.18 11.66 -38.51
N HIS A 521 12.46 10.42 -38.89
CA HIS A 521 13.71 9.75 -38.55
C HIS A 521 14.92 10.45 -39.14
N GLU A 522 14.85 10.91 -40.40
CA GLU A 522 15.94 11.66 -41.05
C GLU A 522 16.35 12.87 -40.18
N PHE A 523 15.37 13.68 -39.76
CA PHE A 523 15.63 14.85 -38.90
C PHE A 523 16.17 14.46 -37.51
N TRP A 524 15.61 13.43 -36.87
CA TRP A 524 16.06 13.02 -35.53
C TRP A 524 17.46 12.40 -35.57
N PHE A 525 17.76 11.66 -36.63
CA PHE A 525 19.08 11.09 -36.84
C PHE A 525 20.10 12.17 -37.14
N GLU A 526 19.78 13.14 -37.99
CA GLU A 526 20.64 14.31 -38.26
C GLU A 526 20.92 15.11 -36.98
N GLU A 527 19.90 15.37 -36.14
CA GLU A 527 20.07 16.00 -34.83
C GLU A 527 21.07 15.22 -33.95
N ALA A 528 20.92 13.90 -33.87
CA ALA A 528 21.82 13.04 -33.09
C ALA A 528 23.25 13.02 -33.65
N VAL A 529 23.42 13.01 -34.98
CA VAL A 529 24.73 13.05 -35.64
C VAL A 529 25.41 14.39 -35.39
N ASN A 530 24.68 15.50 -35.47
CA ASN A 530 25.22 16.83 -35.19
C ASN A 530 25.67 16.94 -33.73
N LEU A 531 24.82 16.48 -32.79
CA LEU A 531 25.13 16.46 -31.36
C LEU A 531 26.38 15.61 -31.08
N ALA A 532 26.45 14.40 -31.62
CA ALA A 532 27.62 13.53 -31.51
C ALA A 532 28.88 14.16 -32.14
N GLY A 533 28.73 14.86 -33.26
CA GLY A 533 29.81 15.54 -33.97
C GLY A 533 30.46 16.65 -33.13
N THR A 534 29.66 17.45 -32.41
CA THR A 534 30.17 18.49 -31.50
C THR A 534 31.06 17.91 -30.40
N MET A 535 30.77 16.68 -29.96
CA MET A 535 31.51 15.97 -28.92
C MET A 535 32.59 15.01 -29.47
N GLU A 536 32.83 15.04 -30.79
CA GLU A 536 33.77 14.15 -31.48
C GLU A 536 33.47 12.64 -31.31
N ILE A 537 32.20 12.29 -31.12
CA ILE A 537 31.75 10.90 -30.92
C ILE A 537 31.47 10.24 -32.28
N PRO A 538 32.07 9.06 -32.57
CA PRO A 538 31.90 8.41 -33.87
C PRO A 538 30.51 7.76 -34.01
N VAL A 539 29.84 8.07 -35.12
CA VAL A 539 28.60 7.42 -35.56
C VAL A 539 28.89 5.97 -35.94
N LYS A 540 28.35 5.02 -35.17
CA LYS A 540 28.60 3.59 -35.35
C LYS A 540 27.38 2.75 -34.99
N VAL A 541 27.23 1.61 -35.67
CA VAL A 541 26.26 0.58 -35.28
C VAL A 541 26.76 -0.15 -34.02
N PRO A 542 25.87 -0.50 -33.07
CA PRO A 542 26.25 -1.22 -31.85
C PRO A 542 27.00 -2.53 -32.13
N ARG A 543 28.11 -2.73 -31.43
CA ARG A 543 28.99 -3.90 -31.60
C ARG A 543 28.27 -5.24 -31.38
N LEU A 544 27.32 -5.28 -30.45
CA LEU A 544 26.55 -6.50 -30.13
C LEU A 544 25.65 -6.91 -31.29
N PHE A 545 25.04 -5.97 -31.99
CA PHE A 545 24.22 -6.24 -33.17
C PHE A 545 25.08 -6.86 -34.28
N LEU A 546 26.21 -6.24 -34.59
CA LEU A 546 27.16 -6.73 -35.59
C LEU A 546 27.67 -8.14 -35.24
N ARG A 547 27.92 -8.43 -33.96
CA ARG A 547 28.35 -9.77 -33.51
C ARG A 547 27.28 -10.84 -33.70
N ARG A 548 26.01 -10.52 -33.47
CA ARG A 548 24.88 -11.45 -33.63
C ARG A 548 24.55 -11.74 -35.10
N HIS A 549 24.82 -10.79 -36.00
CA HIS A 549 24.46 -10.86 -37.41
C HIS A 549 25.65 -11.20 -38.35
N ARG A 550 26.71 -11.84 -37.83
CA ARG A 550 27.86 -12.35 -38.62
C ARG A 550 27.54 -13.57 -39.51
N SER A 551 26.34 -13.63 -40.10
CA SER A 551 26.03 -14.54 -41.19
C SER A 551 26.77 -14.06 -42.46
N ALA A 552 27.36 -14.97 -43.23
CA ALA A 552 28.33 -14.68 -44.29
C ALA A 552 27.84 -13.86 -45.51
N ASP A 553 26.65 -13.26 -45.47
CA ASP A 553 26.02 -12.53 -46.59
C ASP A 553 25.32 -11.20 -46.20
N ALA A 554 25.46 -10.72 -44.96
CA ALA A 554 24.92 -9.42 -44.58
C ALA A 554 25.91 -8.30 -44.93
N GLY A 555 25.63 -7.51 -45.97
CA GLY A 555 26.39 -6.29 -46.29
C GLY A 555 26.45 -5.30 -45.12
N GLU A 556 27.33 -4.30 -45.20
CA GLU A 556 27.40 -3.22 -44.19
C GLU A 556 26.05 -2.48 -44.13
N ILE A 557 25.35 -2.59 -42.99
CA ILE A 557 24.09 -1.88 -42.75
C ILE A 557 24.44 -0.43 -42.37
N PRO A 558 23.94 0.58 -43.09
CA PRO A 558 24.15 1.97 -42.72
C PRO A 558 23.60 2.26 -41.31
N PRO A 559 24.31 3.04 -40.47
CA PRO A 559 23.84 3.38 -39.13
C PRO A 559 22.43 3.96 -39.10
N GLU A 560 22.11 4.86 -40.03
CA GLU A 560 20.79 5.47 -40.15
C GLU A 560 19.68 4.43 -40.31
N THR A 561 19.85 3.47 -41.22
CA THR A 561 18.89 2.38 -41.44
C THR A 561 18.76 1.50 -40.19
N TYR A 562 19.87 1.19 -39.53
CA TYR A 562 19.85 0.42 -38.29
C TYR A 562 19.02 1.11 -37.21
N PHE A 563 19.30 2.38 -36.91
CA PHE A 563 18.59 3.09 -35.84
C PHE A 563 17.12 3.32 -36.18
N LYS A 564 16.77 3.51 -37.47
CA LYS A 564 15.38 3.57 -37.90
C LYS A 564 14.60 2.30 -37.56
N GLU A 565 15.10 1.16 -38.03
CA GLU A 565 14.38 -0.12 -37.97
C GLU A 565 14.38 -0.74 -36.55
N TYR A 566 15.46 -0.54 -35.79
CA TYR A 566 15.65 -1.22 -34.50
C TYR A 566 15.45 -0.30 -33.28
N VAL A 567 15.37 1.02 -33.46
CA VAL A 567 15.13 1.96 -32.36
C VAL A 567 13.93 2.85 -32.64
N THR A 568 13.94 3.66 -33.69
CA THR A 568 12.90 4.68 -33.94
C THR A 568 11.52 4.07 -34.16
N VAL A 569 11.39 3.13 -35.10
CA VAL A 569 10.12 2.46 -35.41
C VAL A 569 9.57 1.70 -34.19
N PRO A 570 10.37 0.87 -33.49
CA PRO A 570 9.92 0.20 -32.27
C PRO A 570 9.52 1.15 -31.14
N VAL A 571 10.27 2.24 -30.92
CA VAL A 571 9.97 3.22 -29.87
C VAL A 571 8.63 3.92 -30.14
N ILE A 572 8.41 4.44 -31.35
CA ILE A 572 7.16 5.14 -31.68
C ILE A 572 5.97 4.20 -31.57
N ARG A 573 6.07 2.99 -32.15
CA ARG A 573 5.01 1.99 -32.03
C ARG A 573 4.75 1.62 -30.57
N GLY A 574 5.79 1.36 -29.79
CA GLY A 574 5.67 1.02 -28.38
C GLY A 574 5.02 2.14 -27.55
N VAL A 575 5.33 3.41 -27.84
CA VAL A 575 4.68 4.55 -27.19
C VAL A 575 3.19 4.62 -27.54
N ILE A 576 2.82 4.44 -28.81
CA ILE A 576 1.41 4.41 -29.24
C ILE A 576 0.66 3.28 -28.52
N ASP A 577 1.19 2.07 -28.56
CA ASP A 577 0.59 0.89 -27.94
C ASP A 577 0.42 1.08 -26.42
N GLU A 578 1.40 1.68 -25.75
CA GLU A 578 1.36 1.93 -24.30
C GLU A 578 0.33 3.01 -23.93
N VAL A 579 0.24 4.08 -24.71
CA VAL A 579 -0.80 5.12 -24.52
C VAL A 579 -2.19 4.53 -24.71
N ASP A 580 -2.41 3.70 -25.75
CA ASP A 580 -3.70 3.05 -25.99
C ASP A 580 -4.08 2.06 -24.86
N ASP A 581 -3.11 1.30 -24.35
CA ASP A 581 -3.34 0.30 -23.29
C ASP A 581 -3.71 0.96 -21.95
N ILE A 582 -2.94 1.97 -21.53
CA ILE A 582 -3.14 2.63 -20.23
C ILE A 582 -4.40 3.51 -20.21
N PHE A 583 -4.74 4.15 -21.33
CA PHE A 583 -5.94 4.99 -21.45
C PHE A 583 -7.10 4.25 -22.10
N SER A 584 -7.42 3.07 -21.55
CA SER A 584 -8.60 2.30 -21.97
C SER A 584 -9.89 3.12 -21.95
N GLN A 585 -10.88 2.70 -22.73
CA GLN A 585 -12.18 3.36 -22.80
C GLN A 585 -12.87 3.51 -21.44
N SER A 586 -12.69 2.56 -20.53
CA SER A 586 -13.23 2.63 -19.16
C SER A 586 -12.53 3.70 -18.33
N ASN A 587 -11.19 3.77 -18.40
CA ASN A 587 -10.41 4.81 -17.73
C ASN A 587 -10.82 6.20 -18.23
N LEU A 588 -10.90 6.41 -19.55
CA LEU A 588 -11.32 7.68 -20.13
C LEU A 588 -12.73 8.09 -19.73
N LYS A 589 -13.67 7.13 -19.68
CA LYS A 589 -15.03 7.38 -19.20
C LYS A 589 -15.04 7.85 -17.75
N ALA A 590 -14.23 7.21 -16.89
CA ALA A 590 -14.09 7.63 -15.50
C ALA A 590 -13.50 9.06 -15.38
N LEU A 591 -12.43 9.37 -16.12
CA LEU A 591 -11.85 10.72 -16.12
C LEU A 591 -12.80 11.78 -16.67
N LYS A 592 -13.62 11.45 -17.67
CA LYS A 592 -14.66 12.36 -18.19
C LYS A 592 -15.75 12.64 -17.16
N CYS A 593 -15.96 11.76 -16.18
CA CYS A 593 -16.86 12.03 -15.06
C CYS A 593 -16.35 13.11 -14.08
N LEU A 594 -15.10 13.59 -14.23
CA LEU A 594 -14.67 14.83 -13.58
C LEU A 594 -15.60 15.99 -13.91
N SER A 595 -16.38 15.91 -15.01
CA SER A 595 -17.48 16.82 -15.31
C SER A 595 -18.46 17.07 -14.15
N LEU A 596 -18.53 16.19 -13.14
CA LEU A 596 -19.33 16.37 -11.92
C LEU A 596 -18.77 17.42 -10.96
N VAL A 597 -17.49 17.78 -11.08
CA VAL A 597 -16.87 18.85 -10.31
C VAL A 597 -17.49 20.19 -10.72
N PRO A 598 -18.01 21.00 -9.78
CA PRO A 598 -18.81 22.17 -10.11
C PRO A 598 -18.11 23.20 -11.00
N ALA A 599 -16.81 23.46 -10.81
CA ALA A 599 -16.04 24.36 -11.69
C ALA A 599 -16.05 23.90 -13.14
N ILE A 600 -15.91 22.58 -13.38
CA ILE A 600 -15.91 21.97 -14.70
C ILE A 600 -17.30 22.07 -15.32
N MET A 601 -18.37 21.82 -14.56
CA MET A 601 -19.74 22.07 -15.01
C MET A 601 -19.94 23.52 -15.47
N GLY A 602 -19.38 24.48 -14.74
CA GLY A 602 -19.39 25.90 -15.09
C GLY A 602 -18.72 26.18 -16.44
N GLN A 603 -17.53 25.62 -16.67
CA GLN A 603 -16.79 25.74 -17.93
C GLN A 603 -17.55 25.09 -19.10
N MET A 604 -18.17 23.94 -18.86
CA MET A 604 -19.00 23.23 -19.84
C MET A 604 -20.41 23.85 -20.00
N LYS A 605 -20.66 25.03 -19.42
CA LYS A 605 -21.95 25.75 -19.44
C LYS A 605 -23.13 24.88 -19.01
N PHE A 606 -22.89 23.91 -18.12
CA PHE A 606 -23.86 22.93 -17.66
C PHE A 606 -24.47 22.13 -18.81
N ASN A 607 -23.70 21.83 -19.85
CA ASN A 607 -24.08 20.91 -20.93
C ASN A 607 -23.25 19.61 -20.88
N THR A 608 -23.19 19.01 -19.70
CA THR A 608 -22.47 17.75 -19.45
C THR A 608 -23.36 16.57 -19.80
N SER A 609 -22.86 15.69 -20.68
CA SER A 609 -23.43 14.37 -20.97
C SER A 609 -22.50 13.24 -20.50
N GLU A 610 -21.26 13.60 -20.21
CA GLU A 610 -20.17 12.77 -19.72
C GLU A 610 -20.47 12.20 -18.32
N GLU A 611 -21.33 12.86 -17.54
CA GLU A 611 -21.81 12.38 -16.23
C GLU A 611 -22.53 11.04 -16.31
N ASN A 612 -23.11 10.69 -17.46
CA ASN A 612 -23.75 9.39 -17.68
C ASN A 612 -22.75 8.21 -17.69
N HIS A 613 -21.45 8.49 -17.83
CA HIS A 613 -20.43 7.44 -17.69
C HIS A 613 -20.33 6.88 -16.26
N ALA A 614 -20.92 7.55 -15.27
CA ALA A 614 -21.02 7.07 -13.89
C ALA A 614 -21.76 5.72 -13.77
N ASP A 615 -22.62 5.37 -14.75
CA ASP A 615 -23.36 4.11 -14.78
C ASP A 615 -22.46 2.87 -14.76
N VAL A 616 -21.21 2.99 -15.21
CA VAL A 616 -20.20 1.91 -15.12
C VAL A 616 -19.98 1.47 -13.66
N TYR A 617 -20.15 2.40 -12.73
CA TYR A 617 -19.99 2.19 -11.29
C TYR A 617 -21.32 1.96 -10.58
N CYS A 618 -22.42 1.67 -11.29
CA CYS A 618 -23.74 1.51 -10.69
C CYS A 618 -23.77 0.51 -9.51
N LYS A 619 -22.94 -0.55 -9.54
CA LYS A 619 -22.85 -1.54 -8.44
C LYS A 619 -22.20 -0.99 -7.17
N ASP A 620 -21.49 0.12 -7.28
CA ASP A 620 -20.80 0.76 -6.16
C ASP A 620 -21.68 1.79 -5.46
N LEU A 621 -22.65 2.34 -6.18
CA LEU A 621 -23.51 3.42 -5.72
C LEU A 621 -24.51 2.94 -4.66
N PRO A 622 -24.84 3.79 -3.66
CA PRO A 622 -25.83 3.46 -2.64
C PRO A 622 -27.25 3.24 -3.20
N ASN A 623 -27.68 4.08 -4.14
CA ASN A 623 -29.03 4.06 -4.73
C ASN A 623 -28.96 4.21 -6.26
N PRO A 624 -28.53 3.17 -6.99
CA PRO A 624 -28.21 3.31 -8.42
C PRO A 624 -29.41 3.75 -9.28
N ASP A 625 -30.62 3.29 -8.93
CA ASP A 625 -31.86 3.61 -9.66
C ASP A 625 -32.21 5.11 -9.61
N THR A 626 -31.73 5.85 -8.61
CA THR A 626 -32.00 7.28 -8.46
C THR A 626 -30.91 8.16 -9.07
N LEU A 627 -29.82 7.58 -9.57
CA LEU A 627 -28.68 8.33 -10.10
C LEU A 627 -29.10 9.36 -11.17
N PRO A 628 -29.93 9.04 -12.19
CA PRO A 628 -30.27 10.03 -13.22
C PRO A 628 -31.02 11.25 -12.66
N ALA A 629 -31.92 11.03 -11.70
CA ALA A 629 -32.64 12.12 -11.04
C ALA A 629 -31.72 12.95 -10.15
N GLU A 630 -30.79 12.29 -9.46
CA GLU A 630 -29.80 12.94 -8.60
C GLU A 630 -28.83 13.80 -9.39
N LEU A 631 -28.30 13.30 -10.52
CA LEU A 631 -27.46 14.07 -11.46
C LEU A 631 -28.19 15.29 -12.00
N HIS A 632 -29.47 15.15 -12.35
CA HIS A 632 -30.29 16.27 -12.79
C HIS A 632 -30.42 17.35 -11.70
N CYS A 633 -30.69 16.95 -10.45
CA CYS A 633 -30.76 17.86 -9.31
C CYS A 633 -29.40 18.52 -9.02
N TRP A 634 -28.31 17.77 -9.10
CA TRP A 634 -26.93 18.27 -8.92
C TRP A 634 -26.63 19.39 -9.93
N LYS A 635 -26.99 19.16 -11.19
CA LYS A 635 -26.85 20.13 -12.27
C LYS A 635 -27.68 21.40 -12.06
N ILE A 636 -28.95 21.26 -11.66
CA ILE A 636 -29.81 22.41 -11.35
C ILE A 636 -29.23 23.26 -10.22
N LYS A 637 -28.78 22.61 -9.13
CA LYS A 637 -28.18 23.26 -7.97
C LYS A 637 -27.04 24.19 -8.38
N TRP A 638 -26.09 23.68 -9.16
CA TRP A 638 -24.92 24.46 -9.55
C TRP A 638 -25.19 25.48 -10.67
N LYS A 639 -26.18 25.21 -11.53
CA LYS A 639 -26.60 26.14 -12.58
C LYS A 639 -27.28 27.39 -12.03
N HIS A 640 -28.10 27.24 -10.99
CA HIS A 640 -28.90 28.32 -10.40
C HIS A 640 -28.30 28.91 -9.11
N ARG A 641 -27.04 28.61 -8.80
CA ARG A 641 -26.34 29.19 -7.66
C ARG A 641 -26.22 30.72 -7.76
N SER A 642 -26.02 31.39 -6.62
CA SER A 642 -25.66 32.81 -6.60
C SER A 642 -24.30 33.05 -7.28
N LYS A 643 -24.17 34.14 -8.04
CA LYS A 643 -22.93 34.50 -8.73
C LYS A 643 -21.77 34.82 -7.78
N GLU A 644 -22.07 35.09 -6.51
CA GLU A 644 -21.07 35.40 -5.47
C GLU A 644 -20.40 34.14 -4.91
N VAL A 645 -20.95 32.95 -5.14
CA VAL A 645 -20.40 31.69 -4.64
C VAL A 645 -19.39 31.12 -5.64
N ARG A 646 -18.13 31.01 -5.20
CA ARG A 646 -17.07 30.32 -5.94
C ARG A 646 -17.46 28.84 -6.15
N LEU A 647 -17.25 28.35 -7.36
CA LEU A 647 -17.40 26.93 -7.67
C LEU A 647 -16.19 26.16 -7.14
N PRO A 648 -16.39 25.05 -6.41
CA PRO A 648 -15.32 24.11 -6.11
C PRO A 648 -14.59 23.66 -7.36
N SER A 649 -13.26 23.75 -7.37
CA SER A 649 -12.39 23.39 -8.48
C SER A 649 -11.82 21.98 -8.38
N THR A 650 -11.81 21.39 -7.18
CA THR A 650 -11.30 20.03 -6.95
C THR A 650 -12.39 19.09 -6.44
N ILE A 651 -12.10 17.78 -6.48
CA ILE A 651 -13.03 16.79 -5.90
C ILE A 651 -13.06 16.95 -4.39
N HIS A 652 -11.90 17.16 -3.74
CA HIS A 652 -11.86 17.37 -2.29
C HIS A 652 -12.71 18.57 -1.87
N GLU A 653 -12.52 19.75 -2.48
CA GLU A 653 -13.34 20.94 -2.20
C GLU A 653 -14.84 20.64 -2.38
N THR A 654 -15.19 19.84 -3.39
CA THR A 654 -16.57 19.43 -3.63
C THR A 654 -17.07 18.54 -2.49
N LEU A 655 -16.31 17.54 -2.06
CA LEU A 655 -16.67 16.62 -0.98
C LEU A 655 -16.75 17.29 0.40
N GLN A 656 -16.09 18.43 0.61
CA GLN A 656 -16.19 19.20 1.86
C GLN A 656 -17.52 19.93 2.04
N LEU A 657 -18.32 20.10 0.97
CA LEU A 657 -19.58 20.82 1.09
C LEU A 657 -20.62 20.02 1.89
N SER A 658 -21.30 20.70 2.81
CA SER A 658 -22.42 20.12 3.59
C SER A 658 -23.48 19.48 2.70
N ASP A 659 -23.72 20.09 1.54
CA ASP A 659 -24.84 19.75 0.68
C ASP A 659 -24.62 18.46 -0.13
N VAL A 660 -23.37 18.00 -0.28
CA VAL A 660 -23.06 16.75 -0.99
C VAL A 660 -23.68 15.54 -0.30
N LYS A 661 -23.95 15.63 1.00
CA LYS A 661 -24.66 14.59 1.76
C LYS A 661 -26.09 14.34 1.25
N PHE A 662 -26.71 15.32 0.59
CA PHE A 662 -28.02 15.16 -0.05
C PHE A 662 -27.96 14.47 -1.43
N PHE A 663 -26.76 14.24 -1.95
CA PHE A 663 -26.49 13.56 -3.22
C PHE A 663 -25.62 12.33 -2.94
N PRO A 664 -26.18 11.25 -2.35
CA PRO A 664 -25.43 10.10 -1.89
C PRO A 664 -24.73 9.32 -3.03
N ASN A 665 -25.30 9.26 -4.23
CA ASN A 665 -24.66 8.62 -5.37
C ASN A 665 -23.50 9.47 -5.91
N VAL A 666 -23.70 10.78 -6.06
CA VAL A 666 -22.64 11.71 -6.48
C VAL A 666 -21.50 11.70 -5.47
N ASN A 667 -21.81 11.73 -4.17
CA ASN A 667 -20.82 11.64 -3.09
C ASN A 667 -20.00 10.35 -3.20
N CYS A 668 -20.67 9.19 -3.23
CA CYS A 668 -20.01 7.89 -3.35
C CYS A 668 -19.14 7.81 -4.61
N PHE A 669 -19.65 8.31 -5.73
CA PHE A 669 -18.95 8.24 -7.00
C PHE A 669 -17.74 9.17 -7.05
N LEU A 670 -17.84 10.39 -6.51
CA LEU A 670 -16.69 11.29 -6.35
C LEU A 670 -15.61 10.65 -5.48
N LYS A 671 -15.98 9.93 -4.41
CA LYS A 671 -15.00 9.17 -3.60
C LYS A 671 -14.31 8.10 -4.43
N VAL A 672 -15.05 7.29 -5.18
CA VAL A 672 -14.48 6.27 -6.09
C VAL A 672 -13.53 6.92 -7.10
N LEU A 673 -13.94 8.02 -7.73
CA LEU A 673 -13.15 8.72 -8.73
C LEU A 673 -11.83 9.22 -8.15
N THR A 674 -11.84 9.82 -6.96
CA THR A 674 -10.63 10.32 -6.27
C THR A 674 -9.62 9.22 -5.93
N THR A 675 -10.08 7.97 -5.72
CA THR A 675 -9.17 6.84 -5.47
C THR A 675 -8.35 6.42 -6.69
N LEU A 676 -8.68 6.88 -7.90
CA LEU A 676 -7.95 6.51 -9.10
C LEU A 676 -6.49 7.01 -9.05
N PRO A 677 -5.48 6.14 -9.29
CA PRO A 677 -4.08 6.50 -9.14
C PRO A 677 -3.57 7.63 -10.04
N VAL A 678 -4.27 7.92 -11.15
CA VAL A 678 -3.91 8.97 -12.11
C VAL A 678 -4.16 10.38 -11.56
N LEU A 679 -5.11 10.56 -10.65
CA LEU A 679 -5.40 11.87 -10.06
C LEU A 679 -4.29 12.27 -9.08
N MET A 680 -4.03 13.56 -8.92
CA MET A 680 -3.03 14.00 -7.94
C MET A 680 -3.50 13.78 -6.49
N LEU A 681 -2.53 13.56 -5.59
CA LEU A 681 -2.76 13.66 -4.15
C LEU A 681 -2.87 15.14 -3.81
N GLU A 682 -4.02 15.57 -3.27
CA GLU A 682 -4.26 16.95 -2.84
C GLU A 682 -3.51 17.24 -1.53
N ASP A 683 -2.17 17.29 -1.61
CA ASP A 683 -1.29 17.82 -0.57
C ASP A 683 -0.17 18.62 -1.28
N SER A 684 -0.59 19.74 -1.85
CA SER A 684 0.30 20.75 -2.38
C SER A 684 1.11 21.39 -1.25
N ASN A 685 2.42 21.14 -1.28
CA ASN A 685 3.50 21.96 -0.72
C ASN A 685 4.01 21.72 0.72
N SER A 686 3.49 20.80 1.57
CA SER A 686 4.13 20.61 2.89
C SER A 686 3.94 19.28 3.64
N SER A 687 3.46 18.19 3.04
CA SER A 687 3.34 16.90 3.74
C SER A 687 4.16 15.81 3.06
N GLU A 688 4.93 15.09 3.87
CA GLU A 688 5.82 14.01 3.49
C GLU A 688 5.00 12.80 3.01
N THR A 689 4.91 12.57 1.70
CA THR A 689 4.17 11.39 1.19
C THR A 689 4.86 10.11 1.65
N SER A 690 4.10 9.03 1.81
CA SER A 690 4.66 7.72 2.19
C SER A 690 5.73 7.22 1.21
N ARG A 691 5.66 7.64 -0.07
CA ARG A 691 6.74 7.44 -1.05
C ARG A 691 8.02 8.21 -0.72
N LYS A 692 7.92 9.49 -0.34
CA LYS A 692 9.09 10.29 0.06
C LYS A 692 9.76 9.68 1.30
N ARG A 693 8.98 9.29 2.30
CA ARG A 693 9.52 8.61 3.50
C ARG A 693 10.21 7.28 3.17
N LEU A 694 9.67 6.51 2.22
CA LEU A 694 10.35 5.33 1.70
C LEU A 694 11.69 5.71 1.03
N GLN A 695 11.71 6.73 0.17
CA GLN A 695 12.95 7.18 -0.49
C GLN A 695 13.99 7.67 0.53
N THR A 696 13.57 8.44 1.54
CA THR A 696 14.42 8.88 2.66
C THR A 696 15.02 7.68 3.39
N TYR A 697 14.18 6.72 3.80
CA TYR A 697 14.63 5.48 4.42
C TYR A 697 15.70 4.75 3.61
N LEU A 698 15.47 4.60 2.30
CA LEU A 698 16.37 3.86 1.42
C LEU A 698 17.70 4.58 1.17
N SER A 699 17.68 5.92 1.19
CA SER A 699 18.86 6.76 1.02
C SER A 699 19.71 6.77 2.29
N ASP A 700 19.06 6.86 3.46
CA ASP A 700 19.73 6.99 4.75
C ASP A 700 20.18 5.63 5.32
N THR A 701 19.59 4.52 4.85
CA THR A 701 19.84 3.18 5.39
C THR A 701 20.60 2.29 4.41
N PRO A 702 21.87 1.95 4.70
CA PRO A 702 22.66 1.02 3.89
C PRO A 702 21.97 -0.34 3.75
N ILE A 703 22.12 -0.99 2.58
CA ILE A 703 21.45 -2.27 2.25
C ILE A 703 21.63 -3.33 3.34
N LYS A 704 22.82 -3.42 3.95
CA LYS A 704 23.15 -4.39 5.00
C LYS A 704 22.41 -4.15 6.32
N GLN A 705 21.93 -2.93 6.56
CA GLN A 705 21.23 -2.52 7.79
C GLN A 705 19.72 -2.39 7.59
N ARG A 706 19.22 -2.57 6.37
CA ARG A 706 17.79 -2.46 6.07
C ARG A 706 17.01 -3.58 6.76
N CYS A 707 15.95 -3.20 7.46
CA CYS A 707 15.03 -4.10 8.16
C CYS A 707 13.60 -3.73 7.78
N LYS A 708 12.82 -4.72 7.30
CA LYS A 708 11.45 -4.51 6.81
C LYS A 708 10.54 -3.92 7.89
N SER A 709 10.59 -4.46 9.10
CA SER A 709 9.73 -4.00 10.20
C SER A 709 10.07 -2.58 10.66
N LEU A 710 11.36 -2.22 10.74
CA LEU A 710 11.76 -0.84 11.04
C LEU A 710 11.36 0.13 9.92
N ALA A 711 11.48 -0.29 8.66
CA ALA A 711 11.05 0.51 7.52
C ALA A 711 9.54 0.81 7.59
N VAL A 712 8.70 -0.18 7.94
CA VAL A 712 7.25 0.03 8.13
C VAL A 712 6.99 1.08 9.22
N LEU A 713 7.71 1.02 10.34
CA LEU A 713 7.58 1.99 11.44
C LEU A 713 8.05 3.40 11.08
N HIS A 714 9.17 3.50 10.35
CA HIS A 714 9.71 4.79 9.93
C HIS A 714 8.81 5.48 8.89
N ILE A 715 8.39 4.72 7.87
CA ILE A 715 7.55 5.24 6.78
C ILE A 715 6.17 5.65 7.31
N ASN A 716 5.64 4.92 8.29
CA ASN A 716 4.36 5.23 8.94
C ASN A 716 4.54 5.94 10.29
N SER A 717 5.57 6.78 10.43
CA SER A 717 5.88 7.48 11.68
C SER A 717 4.77 8.42 12.17
N HIS A 718 3.89 8.87 11.28
CA HIS A 718 2.70 9.68 11.55
C HIS A 718 1.53 8.87 12.15
N VAL A 719 1.51 7.55 11.94
CA VAL A 719 0.45 6.68 12.44
C VAL A 719 0.55 6.59 13.97
N LYS A 720 -0.61 6.68 14.61
CA LYS A 720 -0.72 6.52 16.07
C LYS A 720 -0.44 5.06 16.42
N HIS A 721 0.32 4.85 17.48
CA HIS A 721 0.56 3.54 18.05
C HIS A 721 0.09 3.57 19.49
N ASP A 722 -0.61 2.51 19.88
CA ASP A 722 -1.05 2.31 21.25
C ASP A 722 -0.22 1.15 21.84
N LEU A 723 0.61 1.49 22.83
CA LEU A 723 1.49 0.52 23.47
C LEU A 723 0.69 -0.53 24.24
N ASP A 724 -0.47 -0.19 24.79
CA ASP A 724 -1.31 -1.15 25.51
C ASP A 724 -1.92 -2.16 24.54
N VAL A 725 -2.31 -1.71 23.33
CA VAL A 725 -2.75 -2.61 22.26
C VAL A 725 -1.61 -3.53 21.80
N MET A 726 -0.38 -3.02 21.70
CA MET A 726 0.79 -3.83 21.35
C MET A 726 1.08 -4.90 22.42
N VAL A 727 1.05 -4.53 23.70
CA VAL A 727 1.23 -5.47 24.83
C VAL A 727 0.15 -6.53 24.82
N ASP A 728 -1.12 -6.14 24.67
CA ASP A 728 -2.24 -7.08 24.59
C ASP A 728 -2.11 -8.05 23.41
N LYS A 729 -1.67 -7.54 22.25
CA LYS A 729 -1.46 -8.34 21.04
C LYS A 729 -0.31 -9.31 21.23
N TYR A 730 0.80 -8.88 21.82
CA TYR A 730 1.94 -9.73 22.15
C TYR A 730 1.52 -10.87 23.07
N CYS A 731 0.86 -10.58 24.20
CA CYS A 731 0.42 -11.61 25.15
C CYS A 731 -0.56 -12.63 24.53
N ARG A 732 -1.34 -12.24 23.51
CA ARG A 732 -2.25 -13.15 22.80
C ARG A 732 -1.55 -14.04 21.78
N LEU A 733 -0.54 -13.51 21.08
CA LEU A 733 0.20 -14.23 20.04
C LEU A 733 1.29 -15.13 20.65
N TYR A 734 1.89 -14.69 21.75
CA TYR A 734 3.04 -15.32 22.40
C TYR A 734 2.77 -15.54 23.90
N PRO A 735 1.84 -16.45 24.26
CA PRO A 735 1.66 -16.83 25.67
C PRO A 735 2.94 -17.51 26.19
N GLU A 736 3.39 -17.16 27.40
CA GLU A 736 4.47 -17.93 28.06
C GLU A 736 3.95 -19.36 28.28
N GLU A 737 4.63 -20.37 27.70
CA GLU A 737 4.37 -21.76 28.05
C GLU A 737 4.73 -21.96 29.52
N GLU A 738 3.78 -22.43 30.35
CA GLU A 738 4.10 -22.82 31.71
C GLU A 738 5.21 -23.88 31.66
N PRO A 739 6.31 -23.73 32.42
CA PRO A 739 7.35 -24.74 32.45
C PRO A 739 6.73 -26.06 32.94
N GLU A 740 6.79 -27.09 32.09
CA GLU A 740 6.40 -28.44 32.43
C GLU A 740 7.10 -28.83 33.75
N HIS A 741 6.30 -29.04 34.79
CA HIS A 741 6.80 -29.47 36.07
C HIS A 741 7.47 -30.85 35.93
N GLY A 742 8.78 -30.85 36.15
CA GLY A 742 9.67 -31.97 36.44
C GLY A 742 9.15 -33.38 36.11
N VAL A 743 9.58 -33.92 34.98
CA VAL A 743 9.80 -35.37 34.89
C VAL A 743 11.23 -35.62 35.36
N GLU A 744 11.36 -36.13 36.58
CA GLU A 744 12.61 -36.69 37.10
C GLU A 744 13.19 -37.66 36.06
N ALA A 745 14.32 -37.29 35.47
CA ALA A 745 15.10 -38.18 34.64
C ALA A 745 15.74 -39.24 35.56
N GLU A 746 15.14 -40.43 35.60
CA GLU A 746 15.83 -41.61 36.10
C GLU A 746 17.08 -41.85 35.26
N ILE A 747 18.23 -41.61 35.89
CA ILE A 747 19.55 -42.00 35.44
C ILE A 747 19.57 -43.54 35.38
N SER A 748 19.44 -44.11 34.18
CA SER A 748 19.81 -45.50 33.94
C SER A 748 21.18 -45.54 33.27
N THR A 749 22.17 -45.89 34.09
CA THR A 749 23.53 -46.24 33.71
C THR A 749 23.49 -47.53 32.89
N VAL A 750 23.84 -47.49 31.60
CA VAL A 750 24.29 -48.69 30.88
C VAL A 750 25.51 -48.37 30.04
N VAL A 751 26.59 -49.02 30.46
CA VAL A 751 27.90 -49.20 29.85
C VAL A 751 27.75 -49.91 28.49
N ILE A 752 28.33 -49.33 27.43
CA ILE A 752 29.45 -49.83 26.59
C ILE A 752 29.70 -48.79 25.49
#